data_AF-A0AAN9Y7P3-F1
#
_entry.id   AF-A0AAN9Y7P3-F1
#
_cell.length_a   1.000
_cell.length_b   1.000
_cell.length_c   1.000
_cell.angle_alpha   90.00
_cell.angle_beta   90.00
_cell.angle_gamma   90.00
#
_symmetry.space_group_name_H-M   'P 1'
#
loop_
_entity.id
_entity.type
_entity.pdbx_description
1 polymer ?
#
loop_
_entity_poly.entity_id
_entity_poly.type
_entity_poly.pdbx_seq_one_letter_code
_entity_poly.pdbx_strand_id
1 'polypeptide(L)'
;MEEIHDDDRPKGENDDKYQILAQQISFLQTEKKKTEEEFGAQRAKMKDLFLQKETEFKQQLLDQEKQLTVEIKRLQTELDDCQSQVTVLTLELQSKLEGETRKYQEELSSLQHLLNETVEENINFDKANKELKLAHVKLLNELGEIKATKEIAANSGADIPQILSVPSTVISSLARKITTLSGSENVPVASSSPILSQVLDTDTLDDSMRKVNKYAQEDAAVLRSLVVPLEEEIKALKEKIREMDTELSQYKQYTFINSDNTSSTPSNVTVRSNPVALPTYFTTAENVSPSIVEKSHSTPCEMCTNYEGQMLNAQAKIHDLEKHIMSLERYKQELNKETTFRKEMEAKWNEKKEEYKEQVSSLQMKTSKAEETIKELRSTFSNTYDDVTRQLKQLCIDRENNQKELNRLQRENDNLVGKYSKHSQQLQNEVINLPDNVEDLQELILRCQEELISAKIAKEVADETVSALIEEMNILRDQSQSEEQSRIELENTLTENMKKLKNDVHQISRERNQHIEAFQDVDRDNVSLREELKMCNVKWEKLLKSKKQAEETINELRSRVSSLQTELDNSEKVQKDFVLLSQSLQQELEKIRGAETEVRWEHEEDVYDCRRCKNVFSVTRRKLHCRHCGRIFCSPCLTHTVHSGPNSRPSKVCDVCHTLLVRDSAPYFSTVPPQANCKPFLQLVSPFLLIAYVKSIPPSTKGIFASADQFGHRRHDNDHRKFMIGLSSMEMLELRRKDRELEEHIMFQPAPCIWAVLACCAPTNFHFRFGCFPYLGCSTLFWQSDPCQFRTVMQAAEEAAQFYRQFDKKPNAPPSTPTAVTTVATATNPQIGDSTTSTSAPASTSTSTSTSTSTPTATPALAGEMDTTTPSM
;
A
#
# COMPACT_ATOMS: atom_id res chain seq x y z
N MET A 1 20.90 12.49 -127.21
CA MET A 1 19.69 11.64 -127.19
C MET A 1 19.71 10.95 -125.84
N GLU A 2 18.86 11.31 -124.88
CA GLU A 2 17.76 12.28 -124.90
C GLU A 2 17.73 13.03 -123.56
N GLU A 3 17.47 14.33 -123.59
CA GLU A 3 17.20 15.11 -122.39
C GLU A 3 15.73 14.93 -122.01
N ILE A 4 15.46 14.57 -120.76
CA ILE A 4 14.13 14.73 -120.17
C ILE A 4 14.30 15.50 -118.86
N HIS A 5 13.94 16.78 -118.91
CA HIS A 5 13.57 17.54 -117.72
C HIS A 5 12.20 17.05 -117.23
N ASP A 6 12.11 16.62 -115.98
CA ASP A 6 10.89 16.63 -115.15
C ASP A 6 11.37 16.71 -113.68
N ASP A 7 11.47 17.90 -113.07
CA ASP A 7 10.42 18.75 -112.48
C ASP A 7 10.13 18.41 -111.00
N ASP A 8 9.81 19.45 -110.22
CA ASP A 8 9.95 19.51 -108.76
C ASP A 8 9.22 18.40 -107.96
N ARG A 9 9.91 17.89 -106.93
CA ARG A 9 9.29 17.12 -105.84
C ARG A 9 9.79 17.62 -104.48
N PRO A 10 8.94 18.17 -103.59
CA PRO A 10 9.37 18.79 -102.35
C PRO A 10 9.87 17.76 -101.34
N LYS A 11 11.20 17.60 -101.24
CA LYS A 11 11.85 16.65 -100.31
C LYS A 11 12.27 17.25 -98.96
N GLY A 12 12.05 18.56 -98.72
CA GLY A 12 12.41 19.21 -97.45
C GLY A 12 11.39 19.02 -96.33
N GLU A 13 10.13 19.46 -96.55
CA GLU A 13 9.18 19.64 -95.44
C GLU A 13 8.78 18.37 -94.67
N ASN A 14 8.86 17.19 -95.28
CA ASN A 14 8.44 15.95 -94.61
C ASN A 14 9.54 15.34 -93.74
N ASP A 15 10.82 15.47 -94.11
CA ASP A 15 11.93 15.04 -93.26
C ASP A 15 12.04 15.96 -92.04
N ASP A 16 11.91 17.28 -92.22
CA ASP A 16 11.88 18.24 -91.10
C ASP A 16 10.74 17.93 -90.10
N LYS A 17 9.52 17.65 -90.61
CA LYS A 17 8.37 17.25 -89.77
C LYS A 17 8.62 15.91 -89.07
N TYR A 18 9.23 14.94 -89.74
CA TYR A 18 9.56 13.65 -89.13
C TYR A 18 10.63 13.80 -88.04
N GLN A 19 11.64 14.65 -88.26
CA GLN A 19 12.71 14.92 -87.31
C GLN A 19 12.19 15.67 -86.07
N ILE A 20 11.29 16.66 -86.24
CA ILE A 20 10.58 17.34 -85.15
C ILE A 20 9.74 16.33 -84.34
N LEU A 21 8.95 15.48 -85.02
CA LEU A 21 8.14 14.44 -84.34
C LEU A 21 8.99 13.44 -83.57
N ALA A 22 10.12 12.98 -84.14
CA ALA A 22 11.06 12.10 -83.46
C ALA A 22 11.68 12.75 -82.22
N GLN A 23 12.05 14.04 -82.31
CA GLN A 23 12.59 14.81 -81.19
C GLN A 23 11.54 15.00 -80.09
N GLN A 24 10.28 15.21 -80.47
CA GLN A 24 9.14 15.37 -79.55
C GLN A 24 8.74 14.04 -78.88
N ILE A 25 8.83 12.91 -79.58
CA ILE A 25 8.69 11.56 -79.00
C ILE A 25 9.83 11.28 -78.01
N SER A 26 11.09 11.61 -78.36
CA SER A 26 12.24 11.45 -77.47
C SER A 26 12.10 12.30 -76.19
N PHE A 27 11.56 13.52 -76.31
CA PHE A 27 11.26 14.38 -75.17
C PHE A 27 10.19 13.75 -74.27
N LEU A 28 9.04 13.36 -74.83
CA LEU A 28 7.93 12.74 -74.08
C LEU A 28 8.33 11.40 -73.44
N GLN A 29 9.19 10.61 -74.08
CA GLN A 29 9.76 9.39 -73.48
C GLN A 29 10.67 9.69 -72.28
N THR A 30 11.47 10.77 -72.36
CA THR A 30 12.33 11.22 -71.27
C THR A 30 11.50 11.76 -70.11
N GLU A 31 10.44 12.54 -70.41
CA GLU A 31 9.52 13.08 -69.41
C GLU A 31 8.69 11.99 -68.74
N LYS A 32 8.17 11.02 -69.49
CA LYS A 32 7.51 9.82 -68.94
C LYS A 32 8.45 9.01 -68.03
N LYS A 33 9.71 8.81 -68.44
CA LYS A 33 10.69 8.11 -67.60
C LYS A 33 10.92 8.89 -66.29
N LYS A 34 11.03 10.22 -66.35
CA LYS A 34 11.18 11.09 -65.19
C LYS A 34 9.97 11.01 -64.25
N THR A 35 8.74 11.00 -64.76
CA THR A 35 7.54 10.85 -63.91
C THR A 35 7.41 9.45 -63.31
N GLU A 36 7.79 8.40 -64.03
CA GLU A 36 7.89 7.03 -63.50
C GLU A 36 8.94 6.92 -62.37
N GLU A 37 10.11 7.56 -62.53
CA GLU A 37 11.15 7.63 -61.49
C GLU A 37 10.70 8.47 -60.28
N GLU A 38 10.06 9.62 -60.49
CA GLU A 38 9.50 10.46 -59.42
C GLU A 38 8.39 9.74 -58.64
N PHE A 39 7.48 9.05 -59.31
CA PHE A 39 6.43 8.25 -58.66
C PHE A 39 7.00 7.04 -57.91
N GLY A 40 8.03 6.41 -58.47
CA GLY A 40 8.81 5.37 -57.78
C GLY A 40 9.47 5.88 -56.49
N ALA A 41 10.11 7.05 -56.55
CA ALA A 41 10.73 7.70 -55.40
C ALA A 41 9.71 8.14 -54.34
N GLN A 42 8.55 8.67 -54.75
CA GLN A 42 7.45 9.02 -53.85
C GLN A 42 6.87 7.77 -53.15
N ARG A 43 6.70 6.66 -53.89
CA ARG A 43 6.25 5.38 -53.32
C ARG A 43 7.25 4.81 -52.33
N ALA A 44 8.55 4.86 -52.64
CA ALA A 44 9.61 4.45 -51.71
C ALA A 44 9.56 5.28 -50.42
N LYS A 45 9.52 6.62 -50.55
CA LYS A 45 9.42 7.55 -49.41
C LYS A 45 8.16 7.32 -48.56
N MET A 46 7.02 7.02 -49.18
CA MET A 46 5.79 6.69 -48.45
C MET A 46 5.92 5.36 -47.69
N LYS A 47 6.54 4.34 -48.30
CA LYS A 47 6.82 3.05 -47.67
C LYS A 47 7.76 3.22 -46.47
N ASP A 48 8.83 4.02 -46.61
CA ASP A 48 9.79 4.28 -45.55
C ASP A 48 9.15 5.03 -44.37
N LEU A 49 8.29 6.03 -44.65
CA LEU A 49 7.50 6.72 -43.62
C LEU A 49 6.52 5.77 -42.89
N PHE A 50 5.93 4.81 -43.61
CA PHE A 50 5.01 3.83 -43.02
C PHE A 50 5.76 2.83 -42.12
N LEU A 51 6.90 2.31 -42.59
CA LEU A 51 7.81 1.47 -41.81
C LEU A 51 8.32 2.20 -40.56
N GLN A 52 8.74 3.47 -40.71
CA GLN A 52 9.15 4.30 -39.57
C GLN A 52 8.01 4.42 -38.55
N LYS A 53 6.78 4.76 -38.98
CA LYS A 53 5.63 4.85 -38.06
C LYS A 53 5.27 3.51 -37.42
N GLU A 54 5.40 2.40 -38.14
CA GLU A 54 5.21 1.07 -37.57
C GLU A 54 6.26 0.76 -36.49
N THR A 55 7.53 1.13 -36.72
CA THR A 55 8.59 0.98 -35.69
C THR A 55 8.37 1.91 -34.49
N GLU A 56 7.92 3.15 -34.69
CA GLU A 56 7.59 4.08 -33.60
C GLU A 56 6.43 3.54 -32.75
N PHE A 57 5.37 2.99 -33.35
CA PHE A 57 4.27 2.37 -32.62
C PHE A 57 4.70 1.11 -31.86
N LYS A 58 5.53 0.25 -32.45
CA LYS A 58 6.09 -0.92 -31.75
C LYS A 58 6.97 -0.51 -30.56
N GLN A 59 7.77 0.54 -30.71
CA GLN A 59 8.59 1.08 -29.63
C GLN A 59 7.71 1.67 -28.50
N GLN A 60 6.66 2.42 -28.83
CA GLN A 60 5.72 2.95 -27.83
C GLN A 60 5.02 1.84 -27.04
N LEU A 61 4.58 0.77 -27.70
CA LEU A 61 3.98 -0.39 -27.03
C LEU A 61 4.99 -1.10 -26.12
N LEU A 62 6.23 -1.30 -26.57
CA LEU A 62 7.30 -1.90 -25.79
C LEU A 62 7.67 -1.06 -24.56
N ASP A 63 7.71 0.26 -24.70
CA ASP A 63 8.02 1.16 -23.59
C ASP A 63 6.86 1.28 -22.61
N GLN A 64 5.61 1.20 -23.08
CA GLN A 64 4.43 1.06 -22.21
C GLN A 64 4.42 -0.28 -21.46
N GLU A 65 4.78 -1.39 -22.11
CA GLU A 65 4.93 -2.71 -21.49
C GLU A 65 6.01 -2.71 -20.41
N LYS A 66 7.16 -2.06 -20.66
CA LYS A 66 8.21 -1.85 -19.65
C LYS A 66 7.71 -1.02 -18.47
N GLN A 67 7.02 0.10 -18.71
CA GLN A 67 6.45 0.93 -17.65
C GLN A 67 5.47 0.16 -16.77
N LEU A 68 4.54 -0.60 -17.39
CA LEU A 68 3.61 -1.47 -16.67
C LEU A 68 4.34 -2.57 -15.90
N THR A 69 5.41 -3.15 -16.45
CA THR A 69 6.22 -4.17 -15.77
C THR A 69 6.95 -3.61 -14.55
N VAL A 70 7.47 -2.38 -14.63
CA VAL A 70 8.08 -1.68 -13.49
C VAL A 70 7.03 -1.37 -12.42
N GLU A 71 5.86 -0.88 -12.81
CA GLU A 71 4.79 -0.55 -11.88
C GLU A 71 4.21 -1.80 -11.19
N ILE A 72 4.05 -2.92 -11.91
CA ILE A 72 3.68 -4.21 -11.31
C ILE A 72 4.71 -4.64 -10.26
N LYS A 73 6.02 -4.55 -10.56
CA LYS A 73 7.07 -4.89 -9.58
C LYS A 73 7.07 -3.95 -8.37
N ARG A 74 6.80 -2.66 -8.57
CA ARG A 74 6.68 -1.66 -7.51
C ARG A 74 5.52 -2.01 -6.57
N LEU A 75 4.32 -2.21 -7.11
CA LEU A 75 3.12 -2.61 -6.38
C LEU A 75 3.28 -3.96 -5.68
N GLN A 76 4.02 -4.89 -6.28
CA GLN A 76 4.30 -6.20 -5.70
C GLN A 76 5.27 -6.09 -4.51
N THR A 77 6.27 -5.21 -4.58
CA THR A 77 7.16 -4.90 -3.44
C THR A 77 6.38 -4.23 -2.31
N GLU A 78 5.51 -3.26 -2.62
CA GLU A 78 4.63 -2.62 -1.62
C GLU A 78 3.68 -3.64 -0.95
N LEU A 79 3.17 -4.61 -1.71
CA LEU A 79 2.35 -5.70 -1.18
C LEU A 79 3.13 -6.60 -0.22
N ASP A 80 4.36 -6.99 -0.59
CA ASP A 80 5.23 -7.85 0.22
C ASP A 80 5.68 -7.13 1.52
N ASP A 81 5.96 -5.82 1.45
CA ASP A 81 6.23 -4.97 2.61
C ASP A 81 5.02 -4.86 3.54
N CYS A 82 3.81 -4.68 2.99
CA CYS A 82 2.57 -4.64 3.78
C CYS A 82 2.28 -6.00 4.44
N GLN A 83 2.49 -7.11 3.73
CA GLN A 83 2.36 -8.46 4.29
C GLN A 83 3.35 -8.70 5.43
N SER A 84 4.59 -8.22 5.27
CA SER A 84 5.63 -8.32 6.30
C SER A 84 5.25 -7.52 7.55
N GLN A 85 4.75 -6.29 7.39
CA GLN A 85 4.25 -5.46 8.50
C GLN A 85 3.06 -6.11 9.22
N VAL A 86 2.07 -6.64 8.48
CA VAL A 86 0.93 -7.37 9.06
C VAL A 86 1.39 -8.60 9.83
N THR A 87 2.40 -9.33 9.33
CA THR A 87 2.96 -10.50 10.02
C THR A 87 3.63 -10.10 11.33
N VAL A 88 4.47 -9.05 11.32
CA VAL A 88 5.12 -8.54 12.54
C VAL A 88 4.09 -8.07 13.57
N LEU A 89 3.08 -7.30 13.16
CA LEU A 89 2.01 -6.83 14.05
C LEU A 89 1.18 -7.98 14.63
N THR A 90 0.96 -9.04 13.84
CA THR A 90 0.27 -10.26 14.30
C THR A 90 1.10 -11.00 15.36
N LEU A 91 2.41 -11.17 15.13
CA LEU A 91 3.32 -11.79 16.10
C LEU A 91 3.48 -10.96 17.38
N GLU A 92 3.55 -9.63 17.27
CA GLU A 92 3.55 -8.75 18.45
C GLU A 92 2.26 -8.86 19.26
N LEU A 93 1.10 -8.89 18.59
CA LEU A 93 -0.20 -9.03 19.26
C LEU A 93 -0.33 -10.39 19.93
N GLN A 94 0.11 -11.46 19.27
CA GLN A 94 0.16 -12.80 19.85
C GLN A 94 1.09 -12.85 21.07
N SER A 95 2.30 -12.29 20.99
CA SER A 95 3.24 -12.24 22.11
C SER A 95 2.68 -11.45 23.31
N LYS A 96 1.99 -10.33 23.07
CA LYS A 96 1.27 -9.58 24.13
C LYS A 96 0.16 -10.42 24.75
N LEU A 97 -0.63 -11.12 23.95
CA LEU A 97 -1.72 -11.98 24.42
C LEU A 97 -1.21 -13.18 25.24
N GLU A 98 -0.12 -13.82 24.81
CA GLU A 98 0.57 -14.88 25.56
C GLU A 98 1.15 -14.35 26.89
N GLY A 99 1.67 -13.12 26.89
CA GLY A 99 2.14 -12.43 28.09
C GLY A 99 1.04 -12.19 29.13
N GLU A 100 -0.09 -11.61 28.72
CA GLU A 100 -1.24 -11.42 29.62
C GLU A 100 -1.85 -12.76 30.08
N THR A 101 -1.94 -13.74 29.18
CA THR A 101 -2.41 -15.10 29.52
C THR A 101 -1.52 -15.73 30.60
N ARG A 102 -0.20 -15.54 30.53
CA ARG A 102 0.73 -16.02 31.56
C ARG A 102 0.52 -15.32 32.90
N LYS A 103 0.36 -13.99 32.92
CA LYS A 103 0.06 -13.24 34.15
C LYS A 103 -1.20 -13.75 34.83
N TYR A 104 -2.31 -13.89 34.09
CA TYR A 104 -3.55 -14.43 34.65
C TYR A 104 -3.38 -15.87 35.16
N GLN A 105 -2.57 -16.70 34.50
CA GLN A 105 -2.26 -18.05 34.96
C GLN A 105 -1.42 -18.06 36.25
N GLU A 106 -0.47 -17.13 36.41
CA GLU A 106 0.34 -16.93 37.61
C GLU A 106 -0.52 -16.39 38.78
N GLU A 107 -1.41 -15.43 38.52
CA GLU A 107 -2.40 -14.94 39.49
C GLU A 107 -3.35 -16.05 39.94
N LEU A 108 -3.92 -16.82 39.01
CA LEU A 108 -4.77 -17.98 39.33
C LEU A 108 -4.02 -19.03 40.16
N SER A 109 -2.76 -19.32 39.83
CA SER A 109 -1.93 -20.27 40.59
C SER A 109 -1.63 -19.76 42.00
N SER A 110 -1.39 -18.45 42.15
CA SER A 110 -1.15 -17.79 43.44
C SER A 110 -2.42 -17.78 44.31
N LEU A 111 -3.58 -17.48 43.72
CA LEU A 111 -4.87 -17.54 44.40
C LEU A 111 -5.25 -18.98 44.80
N GLN A 112 -4.94 -19.97 43.96
CA GLN A 112 -5.10 -21.39 44.30
C GLN A 112 -4.19 -21.83 45.45
N HIS A 113 -2.93 -21.36 45.48
CA HIS A 113 -2.04 -21.62 46.61
C HIS A 113 -2.59 -21.03 47.91
N LEU A 114 -2.93 -19.74 47.90
CA LEU A 114 -3.47 -19.04 49.08
C LEU A 114 -4.78 -19.67 49.57
N LEU A 115 -5.65 -20.11 48.65
CA LEU A 115 -6.87 -20.83 49.00
C LEU A 115 -6.57 -22.18 49.66
N ASN A 116 -5.64 -22.97 49.12
CA ASN A 116 -5.24 -24.24 49.71
C ASN A 116 -4.61 -24.05 51.09
N GLU A 117 -3.71 -23.08 51.24
CA GLU A 117 -3.05 -22.71 52.50
C GLU A 117 -4.09 -22.28 53.56
N THR A 118 -5.04 -21.42 53.18
CA THR A 118 -6.17 -21.03 54.04
C THR A 118 -7.05 -22.22 54.43
N VAL A 119 -7.26 -23.19 53.53
CA VAL A 119 -8.03 -24.42 53.82
C VAL A 119 -7.26 -25.34 54.77
N GLU A 120 -5.95 -25.49 54.59
CA GLU A 120 -5.09 -26.29 55.48
C GLU A 120 -4.99 -25.67 56.88
N GLU A 121 -4.83 -24.35 56.98
CA GLU A 121 -4.92 -23.62 58.25
C GLU A 121 -6.26 -23.85 58.93
N ASN A 122 -7.38 -23.67 58.22
CA ASN A 122 -8.71 -23.94 58.77
C ASN A 122 -8.85 -25.39 59.26
N ILE A 123 -8.39 -26.37 58.50
CA ILE A 123 -8.37 -27.79 58.93
C ILE A 123 -7.55 -27.98 60.22
N ASN A 124 -6.43 -27.27 60.36
CA ASN A 124 -5.58 -27.34 61.55
C ASN A 124 -6.21 -26.64 62.77
N PHE A 125 -6.83 -25.47 62.59
CA PHE A 125 -7.64 -24.82 63.63
C PHE A 125 -8.81 -25.71 64.07
N ASP A 126 -9.43 -26.42 63.14
CA ASP A 126 -10.57 -27.30 63.42
C ASP A 126 -10.15 -28.57 64.19
N LYS A 127 -8.92 -29.09 63.95
CA LYS A 127 -8.29 -30.13 64.79
C LYS A 127 -8.00 -29.60 66.20
N ALA A 128 -7.31 -28.46 66.32
CA ALA A 128 -6.98 -27.85 67.62
C ALA A 128 -8.25 -27.55 68.46
N ASN A 129 -9.31 -27.07 67.82
CA ASN A 129 -10.62 -26.87 68.46
C ASN A 129 -11.26 -28.18 68.96
N LYS A 130 -11.11 -29.29 68.23
CA LYS A 130 -11.61 -30.62 68.66
C LYS A 130 -10.80 -31.15 69.85
N GLU A 131 -9.48 -30.99 69.83
CA GLU A 131 -8.60 -31.35 70.95
C GLU A 131 -8.88 -30.54 72.21
N LEU A 132 -9.05 -29.22 72.07
CA LEU A 132 -9.40 -28.31 73.18
C LEU A 132 -10.77 -28.64 73.78
N LYS A 133 -11.78 -28.93 72.94
CA LYS A 133 -13.10 -29.39 73.40
C LYS A 133 -13.02 -30.72 74.16
N LEU A 134 -12.20 -31.67 73.67
CA LEU A 134 -11.99 -32.94 74.34
C LEU A 134 -11.28 -32.77 75.70
N ALA A 135 -10.28 -31.89 75.78
CA ALA A 135 -9.60 -31.54 77.03
C ALA A 135 -10.57 -30.87 78.03
N HIS A 136 -11.41 -29.94 77.57
CA HIS A 136 -12.42 -29.30 78.40
C HIS A 136 -13.46 -30.29 78.96
N VAL A 137 -13.91 -31.26 78.16
CA VAL A 137 -14.81 -32.33 78.63
C VAL A 137 -14.13 -33.22 79.68
N LYS A 138 -12.85 -33.57 79.49
CA LYS A 138 -12.08 -34.32 80.51
C LYS A 138 -11.98 -33.54 81.83
N LEU A 139 -11.60 -32.27 81.77
CA LEU A 139 -11.51 -31.40 82.96
C LEU A 139 -12.87 -31.21 83.66
N LEU A 140 -13.98 -31.14 82.91
CA LEU A 140 -15.32 -31.10 83.50
C LEU A 140 -15.68 -32.42 84.21
N ASN A 141 -15.31 -33.57 83.65
CA ASN A 141 -15.50 -34.87 84.31
C ASN A 141 -14.64 -34.98 85.58
N GLU A 142 -13.35 -34.60 85.52
CA GLU A 142 -12.45 -34.55 86.68
C GLU A 142 -12.99 -33.62 87.78
N LEU A 143 -13.50 -32.42 87.43
CA LEU A 143 -14.18 -31.52 88.36
C LEU A 143 -15.48 -32.12 88.92
N GLY A 144 -16.19 -32.93 88.15
CA GLY A 144 -17.35 -33.70 88.58
C GLY A 144 -16.99 -34.78 89.60
N GLU A 145 -15.92 -35.54 89.35
CA GLU A 145 -15.39 -36.56 90.25
C GLU A 145 -14.84 -35.95 91.56
N ILE A 146 -14.16 -34.80 91.48
CA ILE A 146 -13.71 -34.04 92.66
C ILE A 146 -14.90 -33.48 93.46
N LYS A 147 -15.99 -33.06 92.80
CA LYS A 147 -17.23 -32.67 93.50
C LYS A 147 -17.92 -33.87 94.14
N ALA A 148 -18.04 -34.99 93.43
CA ALA A 148 -18.68 -36.20 93.95
C ALA A 148 -17.92 -36.77 95.15
N THR A 149 -16.58 -36.81 95.10
CA THR A 149 -15.75 -37.21 96.26
C THR A 149 -15.89 -36.23 97.42
N LYS A 150 -16.03 -34.92 97.16
CA LYS A 150 -16.31 -33.91 98.20
C LYS A 150 -17.72 -34.04 98.80
N GLU A 151 -18.74 -34.43 98.02
CA GLU A 151 -20.09 -34.69 98.51
C GLU A 151 -20.19 -36.01 99.29
N ILE A 152 -19.43 -37.05 98.90
CA ILE A 152 -19.26 -38.28 99.67
C ILE A 152 -18.57 -37.98 101.02
N ALA A 153 -17.56 -37.11 101.03
CA ALA A 153 -16.91 -36.63 102.25
C ALA A 153 -17.82 -35.72 103.11
N ALA A 154 -18.78 -35.00 102.51
CA ALA A 154 -19.73 -34.16 103.25
C ALA A 154 -20.88 -34.97 103.88
N ASN A 155 -21.29 -36.07 103.26
CA ASN A 155 -22.35 -36.96 103.77
C ASN A 155 -21.85 -38.05 104.74
N SER A 156 -20.54 -38.14 104.97
CA SER A 156 -19.94 -39.01 105.98
C SER A 156 -19.41 -38.18 107.16
N GLY A 157 -20.30 -37.89 108.12
CA GLY A 157 -19.91 -37.25 109.38
C GLY A 157 -19.02 -38.17 110.21
N ALA A 158 -17.70 -38.00 110.09
CA ALA A 158 -16.68 -38.71 110.85
C ALA A 158 -15.47 -37.80 111.12
N ASP A 159 -14.89 -37.92 112.32
CA ASP A 159 -13.86 -37.03 112.83
C ASP A 159 -12.47 -37.14 112.15
N ILE A 160 -11.72 -36.05 112.28
CA ILE A 160 -10.34 -35.84 111.80
C ILE A 160 -9.33 -36.72 112.54
N PRO A 161 -8.27 -37.20 111.85
CA PRO A 161 -6.92 -37.02 112.43
C PRO A 161 -5.94 -36.32 111.49
N GLN A 162 -5.07 -35.48 112.07
CA GLN A 162 -4.02 -34.73 111.36
C GLN A 162 -2.80 -35.61 111.01
N ILE A 163 -2.30 -35.52 109.78
CA ILE A 163 -0.86 -35.68 109.47
C ILE A 163 -0.44 -34.57 108.49
N LEU A 164 0.69 -33.92 108.79
CA LEU A 164 1.29 -32.83 108.03
C LEU A 164 2.29 -33.37 106.98
N SER A 165 2.54 -32.55 105.94
CA SER A 165 3.78 -32.43 105.14
C SER A 165 3.78 -32.83 103.63
N VAL A 166 3.77 -31.77 102.78
CA VAL A 166 4.70 -31.54 101.62
C VAL A 166 4.48 -32.42 100.35
N PRO A 167 4.71 -31.94 99.09
CA PRO A 167 5.45 -30.72 98.68
C PRO A 167 4.73 -29.69 97.79
N SER A 168 5.28 -28.47 97.87
CA SER A 168 5.00 -27.28 97.04
C SER A 168 5.57 -27.37 95.60
N THR A 169 5.59 -28.54 94.97
CA THR A 169 6.22 -28.74 93.64
C THR A 169 5.27 -28.62 92.46
N VAL A 170 3.95 -28.76 92.67
CA VAL A 170 2.97 -28.78 91.57
C VAL A 170 2.64 -27.36 91.06
N ILE A 171 2.72 -26.34 91.92
CA ILE A 171 2.39 -24.94 91.57
C ILE A 171 3.52 -24.25 90.77
N SER A 172 4.78 -24.65 90.95
CA SER A 172 5.93 -24.05 90.25
C SER A 172 6.18 -24.55 88.82
N SER A 173 5.40 -25.54 88.35
CA SER A 173 5.46 -26.05 86.97
C SER A 173 4.49 -25.32 86.03
N LEU A 174 3.31 -24.93 86.53
CA LEU A 174 2.28 -24.23 85.75
C LEU A 174 2.66 -22.75 85.51
N ALA A 175 3.28 -22.11 86.49
CA ALA A 175 3.73 -20.71 86.38
C ALA A 175 4.82 -20.50 85.31
N ARG A 176 5.58 -21.54 84.94
CA ARG A 176 6.69 -21.45 83.97
C ARG A 176 6.29 -21.68 82.51
N LYS A 177 5.02 -22.03 82.24
CA LYS A 177 4.50 -22.31 80.90
C LYS A 177 3.56 -21.23 80.34
N ILE A 178 3.25 -20.23 81.15
CA ILE A 178 2.42 -19.07 80.78
C ILE A 178 3.29 -17.85 80.39
N THR A 179 4.51 -17.74 80.91
CA THR A 179 5.45 -16.64 80.62
C THR A 179 6.07 -16.69 79.21
N THR A 180 5.92 -17.79 78.47
CA THR A 180 6.49 -17.99 77.12
C THR A 180 5.52 -17.67 75.99
N LEU A 181 4.38 -17.04 76.27
CA LEU A 181 3.35 -16.66 75.29
C LEU A 181 3.04 -15.15 75.27
N SER A 182 4.01 -14.32 75.68
CA SER A 182 3.89 -12.86 75.61
C SER A 182 5.19 -12.25 75.09
N GLY A 183 5.34 -12.28 73.77
CA GLY A 183 6.35 -11.47 73.09
C GLY A 183 5.90 -10.02 73.03
N SER A 184 6.68 -9.14 73.66
CA SER A 184 6.75 -7.73 73.31
C SER A 184 8.21 -7.33 73.33
N GLU A 185 8.64 -6.67 72.27
CA GLU A 185 10.05 -6.31 72.05
C GLU A 185 10.48 -5.18 73.00
N ASN A 186 11.73 -5.24 73.45
CA ASN A 186 12.67 -4.13 73.29
C ASN A 186 14.11 -4.62 73.55
N VAL A 187 15.02 -4.24 72.67
CA VAL A 187 16.44 -4.63 72.65
C VAL A 187 17.29 -3.37 72.78
N PRO A 188 18.36 -3.39 73.61
CA PRO A 188 19.72 -3.21 73.05
C PRO A 188 20.60 -4.44 73.35
N VAL A 189 21.34 -5.00 72.38
CA VAL A 189 22.74 -4.63 72.02
C VAL A 189 23.69 -4.71 73.23
N ALA A 190 24.72 -5.56 73.33
CA ALA A 190 25.20 -6.73 72.55
C ALA A 190 26.14 -7.56 73.49
N SER A 191 26.95 -8.57 73.13
CA SER A 191 27.42 -9.15 71.86
C SER A 191 27.97 -10.59 72.07
N SER A 192 28.54 -11.21 71.02
CA SER A 192 29.41 -12.41 71.02
C SER A 192 28.88 -13.75 71.62
N SER A 193 28.52 -14.66 70.70
CA SER A 193 28.47 -16.13 70.86
C SER A 193 29.89 -16.74 70.99
N PRO A 194 30.11 -18.09 71.00
CA PRO A 194 29.16 -19.22 71.02
C PRO A 194 29.54 -20.37 72.00
N ILE A 195 28.71 -21.44 72.08
CA ILE A 195 29.12 -22.86 71.98
C ILE A 195 27.87 -23.76 71.77
N LEU A 196 28.09 -24.96 71.21
CA LEU A 196 27.15 -25.80 70.44
C LEU A 196 26.79 -27.14 71.13
N SER A 197 25.81 -27.87 70.57
CA SER A 197 25.47 -29.31 70.76
C SER A 197 24.60 -29.66 71.99
N GLN A 198 23.59 -30.54 71.93
CA GLN A 198 22.95 -31.43 70.92
C GLN A 198 21.41 -31.26 71.01
N VAL A 199 20.52 -31.64 70.08
CA VAL A 199 20.25 -32.97 69.44
C VAL A 199 19.56 -32.75 68.07
N LEU A 200 19.64 -33.73 67.17
CA LEU A 200 19.09 -33.69 65.80
C LEU A 200 17.59 -34.02 65.70
N ASP A 201 16.90 -33.33 64.80
CA ASP A 201 15.75 -33.86 64.03
C ASP A 201 16.17 -33.93 62.54
N THR A 202 15.90 -35.06 61.88
CA THR A 202 16.55 -35.42 60.60
C THR A 202 15.74 -35.10 59.34
N ASP A 203 14.49 -34.66 59.46
CA ASP A 203 13.58 -34.56 58.30
C ASP A 203 13.77 -33.27 57.46
N THR A 204 14.44 -32.25 58.01
CA THR A 204 14.67 -30.96 57.31
C THR A 204 15.81 -31.00 56.28
N LEU A 205 16.73 -31.98 56.40
CA LEU A 205 17.91 -32.06 55.54
C LEU A 205 17.61 -32.74 54.19
N ASP A 206 16.78 -33.80 54.18
CA ASP A 206 16.38 -34.47 52.93
C ASP A 206 15.51 -33.55 52.06
N ASP A 207 14.62 -32.77 52.68
CA ASP A 207 13.75 -31.83 51.96
C ASP A 207 14.54 -30.61 51.42
N SER A 208 15.54 -30.13 52.17
CA SER A 208 16.50 -29.15 51.67
C SER A 208 17.34 -29.68 50.52
N MET A 209 17.83 -30.93 50.60
CA MET A 209 18.56 -31.58 49.50
C MET A 209 17.67 -31.81 48.26
N ARG A 210 16.39 -32.14 48.44
CA ARG A 210 15.40 -32.23 47.34
C ARG A 210 15.18 -30.87 46.68
N LYS A 211 15.03 -29.80 47.46
CA LYS A 211 14.92 -28.43 46.92
C LYS A 211 16.18 -28.03 46.13
N VAL A 212 17.37 -28.24 46.69
CA VAL A 212 18.64 -27.91 46.00
C VAL A 212 18.83 -28.71 44.72
N ASN A 213 18.53 -30.02 44.72
CA ASN A 213 18.54 -30.82 43.49
C ASN A 213 17.50 -30.31 42.48
N LYS A 214 16.29 -29.96 42.93
CA LYS A 214 15.24 -29.44 42.05
C LYS A 214 15.67 -28.14 41.38
N TYR A 215 16.19 -27.16 42.14
CA TYR A 215 16.70 -25.90 41.56
C TYR A 215 17.88 -26.13 40.62
N ALA A 216 18.85 -26.98 40.97
CA ALA A 216 19.96 -27.32 40.06
C ALA A 216 19.49 -28.02 38.78
N GLN A 217 18.40 -28.78 38.84
CA GLN A 217 17.83 -29.52 37.71
C GLN A 217 16.92 -28.64 36.84
N GLU A 218 16.27 -27.63 37.43
CA GLU A 218 15.55 -26.54 36.77
C GLU A 218 16.52 -25.58 36.07
N ASP A 219 17.57 -25.09 36.73
CA ASP A 219 18.63 -24.26 36.12
C ASP A 219 19.31 -24.99 34.96
N ALA A 220 19.63 -26.27 35.12
CA ALA A 220 20.17 -27.09 34.04
C ALA A 220 19.16 -27.30 32.90
N ALA A 221 17.84 -27.25 33.16
CA ALA A 221 16.81 -27.32 32.13
C ALA A 221 16.66 -25.99 31.38
N VAL A 222 16.72 -24.85 32.08
CA VAL A 222 16.74 -23.50 31.48
C VAL A 222 18.00 -23.34 30.61
N LEU A 223 19.17 -23.76 31.10
CA LEU A 223 20.40 -23.74 30.29
C LEU A 223 20.30 -24.65 29.07
N ARG A 224 19.71 -25.85 29.16
CA ARG A 224 19.42 -26.68 27.97
C ARG A 224 18.42 -26.01 27.02
N SER A 225 17.41 -25.32 27.54
CA SER A 225 16.41 -24.58 26.75
C SER A 225 17.01 -23.41 25.95
N LEU A 226 18.17 -22.88 26.35
CA LEU A 226 18.88 -21.82 25.64
C LEU A 226 20.03 -22.37 24.79
N VAL A 227 20.77 -23.36 25.29
CA VAL A 227 21.94 -23.93 24.60
C VAL A 227 21.53 -24.82 23.43
N VAL A 228 20.46 -25.62 23.52
CA VAL A 228 20.06 -26.50 22.41
C VAL A 228 19.66 -25.72 21.15
N PRO A 229 18.82 -24.65 21.21
CA PRO A 229 18.55 -23.82 20.04
C PRO A 229 19.82 -23.15 19.49
N LEU A 230 20.74 -22.69 20.34
CA LEU A 230 22.00 -22.10 19.90
C LEU A 230 22.94 -23.13 19.26
N GLU A 231 22.97 -24.38 19.75
CA GLU A 231 23.71 -25.48 19.11
C GLU A 231 23.10 -25.87 17.77
N GLU A 232 21.76 -25.84 17.64
CA GLU A 232 21.04 -26.06 16.38
C GLU A 232 21.25 -24.92 15.38
N GLU A 233 21.25 -23.65 15.80
CA GLU A 233 21.62 -22.50 14.97
C GLU A 233 23.08 -22.54 14.54
N ILE A 234 24.02 -22.86 15.45
CA ILE A 234 25.43 -23.04 15.12
C ILE A 234 25.62 -24.20 14.14
N LYS A 235 24.83 -25.28 14.25
CA LYS A 235 24.84 -26.41 13.32
C LYS A 235 24.27 -25.99 11.96
N ALA A 236 23.15 -25.27 11.92
CA ALA A 236 22.56 -24.75 10.68
C ALA A 236 23.47 -23.76 9.96
N LEU A 237 24.15 -22.86 10.70
CA LEU A 237 25.17 -21.96 10.17
C LEU A 237 26.38 -22.73 9.63
N LYS A 238 26.84 -23.79 10.32
CA LYS A 238 27.92 -24.68 9.81
C LYS A 238 27.49 -25.50 8.60
N GLU A 239 26.22 -25.85 8.46
CA GLU A 239 25.69 -26.50 7.27
C GLU A 239 25.65 -25.50 6.10
N LYS A 240 25.10 -24.30 6.33
CA LYS A 240 24.95 -23.25 5.32
C LYS A 240 26.30 -22.68 4.84
N ILE A 241 27.29 -22.59 5.73
CA ILE A 241 28.69 -22.29 5.36
C ILE A 241 29.25 -23.40 4.47
N ARG A 242 28.99 -24.68 4.78
CA ARG A 242 29.44 -25.80 3.94
C ARG A 242 28.73 -25.83 2.59
N GLU A 243 27.42 -25.57 2.55
CA GLU A 243 26.64 -25.41 1.32
C GLU A 243 27.23 -24.31 0.44
N MET A 244 27.44 -23.11 1.00
CA MET A 244 28.10 -22.00 0.30
C MET A 244 29.52 -22.36 -0.17
N ASP A 245 30.31 -23.11 0.61
CA ASP A 245 31.66 -23.51 0.20
C ASP A 245 31.64 -24.58 -0.91
N THR A 246 30.60 -25.44 -0.96
CA THR A 246 30.33 -26.29 -2.13
C THR A 246 29.82 -25.51 -3.34
N GLU A 247 28.95 -24.52 -3.19
CA GLU A 247 28.51 -23.65 -4.30
C GLU A 247 29.69 -22.84 -4.86
N LEU A 248 30.55 -22.33 -3.98
CA LEU A 248 31.75 -21.56 -4.34
C LEU A 248 32.84 -22.47 -4.93
N SER A 249 32.91 -23.75 -4.53
CA SER A 249 33.70 -24.78 -5.20
C SER A 249 33.14 -25.16 -6.57
N GLN A 250 31.80 -25.26 -6.72
CA GLN A 250 31.16 -25.46 -8.03
C GLN A 250 31.38 -24.26 -8.95
N TYR A 251 31.32 -23.02 -8.45
CA TYR A 251 31.66 -21.83 -9.23
C TYR A 251 33.14 -21.80 -9.62
N LYS A 252 34.06 -22.21 -8.74
CA LYS A 252 35.48 -22.42 -9.08
C LYS A 252 35.66 -23.51 -10.14
N GLN A 253 34.91 -24.60 -10.08
CA GLN A 253 34.96 -25.67 -11.08
C GLN A 253 34.34 -25.24 -12.43
N TYR A 254 33.26 -24.46 -12.41
CA TYR A 254 32.59 -23.92 -13.60
C TYR A 254 33.41 -22.80 -14.27
N THR A 255 34.18 -22.03 -13.50
CA THR A 255 35.16 -21.08 -14.05
C THR A 255 36.40 -21.78 -14.60
N PHE A 256 36.87 -22.87 -13.96
CA PHE A 256 37.97 -23.69 -14.50
C PHE A 256 37.60 -24.36 -15.84
N ILE A 257 36.39 -24.94 -15.96
CA ILE A 257 35.90 -25.56 -17.20
C ILE A 257 35.75 -24.55 -18.35
N ASN A 258 35.55 -23.27 -18.05
CA ASN A 258 35.45 -22.19 -19.05
C ASN A 258 36.77 -21.43 -19.29
N SER A 259 37.87 -21.77 -18.60
CA SER A 259 39.21 -21.21 -18.88
C SER A 259 40.08 -22.08 -19.81
N ASP A 260 39.79 -23.37 -19.94
CA ASP A 260 40.53 -24.30 -20.81
C ASP A 260 40.13 -24.21 -22.29
N ASN A 261 40.19 -23.00 -22.86
CA ASN A 261 40.12 -22.82 -24.32
C ASN A 261 41.03 -21.72 -24.90
N THR A 262 42.05 -21.27 -24.15
CA THR A 262 43.18 -20.50 -24.71
C THR A 262 44.51 -20.73 -23.95
N SER A 263 45.15 -21.89 -24.14
CA SER A 263 46.58 -21.94 -24.51
C SER A 263 47.10 -23.37 -24.67
N SER A 264 47.81 -23.62 -25.77
CA SER A 264 48.91 -24.59 -25.79
C SER A 264 50.14 -23.92 -26.39
N THR A 265 51.27 -24.12 -25.72
CA THR A 265 52.57 -23.51 -25.97
C THR A 265 53.48 -24.53 -26.72
N PRO A 266 54.82 -24.50 -26.60
CA PRO A 266 55.78 -23.71 -27.39
C PRO A 266 56.65 -24.63 -28.31
N SER A 267 57.55 -24.19 -29.20
CA SER A 267 58.80 -23.44 -28.94
C SER A 267 59.62 -23.21 -30.22
N ASN A 268 60.57 -22.26 -30.11
CA ASN A 268 61.93 -22.20 -30.71
C ASN A 268 62.30 -21.19 -31.82
N VAL A 269 63.52 -20.65 -31.62
CA VAL A 269 64.44 -19.89 -32.51
C VAL A 269 64.20 -18.39 -32.77
N THR A 270 64.80 -17.57 -31.89
CA THR A 270 65.88 -16.58 -32.13
C THR A 270 65.91 -15.66 -33.38
N VAL A 271 66.50 -14.47 -33.17
CA VAL A 271 67.03 -13.44 -34.13
C VAL A 271 66.00 -12.36 -34.52
N ARG A 272 66.27 -11.04 -34.59
CA ARG A 272 67.23 -10.03 -34.08
C ARG A 272 66.77 -8.69 -34.70
N SER A 273 67.09 -7.55 -34.08
CA SER A 273 66.83 -6.16 -34.54
C SER A 273 67.16 -5.88 -36.03
N ASN A 274 66.47 -4.99 -36.78
CA ASN A 274 66.35 -3.52 -36.62
C ASN A 274 65.33 -2.89 -37.64
N PRO A 275 65.00 -1.57 -37.57
CA PRO A 275 64.04 -0.88 -38.47
C PRO A 275 64.70 -0.08 -39.62
N VAL A 276 63.93 0.46 -40.59
CA VAL A 276 64.13 1.79 -41.25
C VAL A 276 62.98 2.17 -42.23
N ALA A 277 62.84 3.49 -42.44
CA ALA A 277 61.80 4.31 -43.11
C ALA A 277 61.40 4.05 -44.59
N LEU A 278 60.33 4.76 -45.00
CA LEU A 278 59.88 4.98 -46.39
C LEU A 278 59.82 6.51 -46.71
N PRO A 279 60.23 6.99 -47.90
CA PRO A 279 60.19 8.42 -48.26
C PRO A 279 59.12 8.84 -49.32
N THR A 280 59.09 10.16 -49.56
CA THR A 280 58.02 11.02 -50.17
C THR A 280 58.09 11.23 -51.71
N TYR A 281 57.18 12.09 -52.23
CA TYR A 281 57.14 12.89 -53.49
C TYR A 281 56.08 12.44 -54.55
N PHE A 282 55.06 13.24 -54.91
CA PHE A 282 54.97 14.43 -55.83
C PHE A 282 55.18 14.05 -57.34
N THR A 283 54.50 14.56 -58.40
CA THR A 283 53.77 15.84 -58.66
C THR A 283 52.83 15.78 -59.93
N THR A 284 51.73 16.56 -59.97
CA THR A 284 51.09 17.37 -61.08
C THR A 284 50.82 16.92 -62.55
N ALA A 285 49.60 17.27 -63.04
CA ALA A 285 49.21 17.99 -64.31
C ALA A 285 49.42 17.33 -65.72
N GLU A 286 48.79 17.72 -66.86
CA GLU A 286 47.55 18.46 -67.24
C GLU A 286 47.17 18.19 -68.74
N ASN A 287 46.07 18.78 -69.24
CA ASN A 287 45.46 18.63 -70.60
C ASN A 287 46.34 18.95 -71.84
N VAL A 288 46.10 18.26 -72.98
CA VAL A 288 46.21 18.77 -74.38
C VAL A 288 45.26 17.99 -75.34
N SER A 289 44.61 18.68 -76.31
CA SER A 289 43.87 18.10 -77.46
C SER A 289 44.69 18.20 -78.77
N PRO A 290 44.48 17.36 -79.82
CA PRO A 290 43.83 17.90 -81.04
C PRO A 290 43.11 16.88 -81.99
N SER A 291 42.61 17.43 -83.10
CA SER A 291 41.75 16.87 -84.17
C SER A 291 42.40 15.96 -85.23
N ILE A 292 41.53 15.20 -85.93
CA ILE A 292 41.59 14.69 -87.34
C ILE A 292 42.73 13.71 -87.72
N VAL A 293 42.37 12.51 -88.22
CA VAL A 293 42.75 11.93 -89.54
C VAL A 293 42.08 10.55 -89.75
N GLU A 294 41.51 10.38 -90.95
CA GLU A 294 41.19 9.17 -91.74
C GLU A 294 40.86 7.79 -91.14
N LYS A 295 39.82 7.17 -91.72
CA LYS A 295 39.51 5.74 -91.58
C LYS A 295 40.64 4.88 -92.17
N SER A 296 41.33 4.13 -91.31
CA SER A 296 42.08 2.94 -91.72
C SER A 296 41.67 1.74 -90.87
N HIS A 297 41.50 0.58 -91.51
CA HIS A 297 41.23 -0.67 -90.80
C HIS A 297 42.49 -1.10 -90.05
N SER A 298 42.50 -0.95 -88.73
CA SER A 298 43.44 -1.65 -87.86
C SER A 298 42.67 -2.61 -86.95
N THR A 299 43.12 -3.87 -86.94
CA THR A 299 42.72 -4.84 -85.91
C THR A 299 43.14 -4.30 -84.54
N PRO A 300 42.28 -4.36 -83.51
CA PRO A 300 42.63 -3.85 -82.19
C PRO A 300 43.83 -4.62 -81.64
N CYS A 301 44.85 -3.87 -81.19
CA CYS A 301 46.07 -4.46 -80.63
C CYS A 301 45.75 -5.30 -79.40
N GLU A 302 46.04 -6.61 -79.44
CA GLU A 302 45.72 -7.56 -78.36
C GLU A 302 46.36 -7.19 -77.02
N MET A 303 47.53 -6.54 -77.04
CA MET A 303 48.14 -6.01 -75.82
C MET A 303 47.35 -4.83 -75.25
N CYS A 304 46.83 -3.94 -76.11
CA CYS A 304 46.03 -2.80 -75.67
C CYS A 304 44.67 -3.24 -75.14
N THR A 305 43.99 -4.19 -75.77
CA THR A 305 42.72 -4.74 -75.25
C THR A 305 42.93 -5.56 -73.98
N ASN A 306 44.09 -6.19 -73.79
CA ASN A 306 44.47 -6.82 -72.51
C ASN A 306 44.68 -5.77 -71.41
N TYR A 307 45.44 -4.71 -71.66
CA TYR A 307 45.61 -3.61 -70.69
C TYR A 307 44.30 -2.85 -70.40
N GLU A 308 43.44 -2.66 -71.41
CA GLU A 308 42.09 -2.11 -71.24
C GLU A 308 41.21 -3.03 -70.38
N GLY A 309 41.24 -4.34 -70.63
CA GLY A 309 40.59 -5.33 -69.77
C GLY A 309 41.13 -5.37 -68.33
N GLN A 310 42.44 -5.24 -68.14
CA GLN A 310 43.05 -5.10 -66.81
C GLN A 310 42.64 -3.79 -66.13
N MET A 311 42.56 -2.68 -66.87
CA MET A 311 42.11 -1.38 -66.36
C MET A 311 40.63 -1.42 -65.95
N LEU A 312 39.76 -2.01 -66.77
CA LEU A 312 38.33 -2.21 -66.46
C LEU A 312 38.15 -3.13 -65.25
N ASN A 313 38.93 -4.20 -65.13
CA ASN A 313 38.94 -5.06 -63.95
C ASN A 313 39.44 -4.34 -62.69
N ALA A 314 40.44 -3.46 -62.81
CA ALA A 314 40.91 -2.62 -61.71
C ALA A 314 39.86 -1.58 -61.30
N GLN A 315 39.19 -0.94 -62.24
CA GLN A 315 38.09 0.00 -62.00
C GLN A 315 36.89 -0.68 -61.35
N ALA A 316 36.49 -1.87 -61.82
CA ALA A 316 35.44 -2.68 -61.18
C ALA A 316 35.81 -3.04 -59.73
N LYS A 317 37.07 -3.43 -59.49
CA LYS A 317 37.56 -3.74 -58.15
C LYS A 317 37.63 -2.50 -57.23
N ILE A 318 37.94 -1.32 -57.77
CA ILE A 318 37.87 -0.05 -57.03
C ILE A 318 36.41 0.24 -56.64
N HIS A 319 35.47 0.16 -57.59
CA HIS A 319 34.05 0.38 -57.34
C HIS A 319 33.47 -0.61 -56.30
N ASP A 320 33.86 -1.88 -56.34
CA ASP A 320 33.47 -2.86 -55.32
C ASP A 320 34.08 -2.53 -53.94
N LEU A 321 35.34 -2.09 -53.88
CA LEU A 321 35.97 -1.62 -52.64
C LEU A 321 35.30 -0.36 -52.09
N GLU A 322 34.93 0.60 -52.95
CA GLU A 322 34.15 1.80 -52.56
C GLU A 322 32.79 1.42 -51.97
N LYS A 323 32.08 0.47 -52.59
CA LYS A 323 30.83 -0.09 -52.07
C LYS A 323 31.02 -0.80 -50.72
N HIS A 324 32.13 -1.51 -50.53
CA HIS A 324 32.48 -2.09 -49.23
C HIS A 324 32.82 -1.02 -48.17
N ILE A 325 33.53 0.04 -48.53
CA ILE A 325 33.81 1.19 -47.66
C ILE A 325 32.50 1.86 -47.23
N MET A 326 31.58 2.16 -48.17
CA MET A 326 30.25 2.72 -47.84
C MET A 326 29.45 1.81 -46.89
N SER A 327 29.59 0.49 -47.03
CA SER A 327 28.92 -0.48 -46.16
C SER A 327 29.53 -0.49 -44.75
N LEU A 328 30.87 -0.44 -44.64
CA LEU A 328 31.59 -0.31 -43.38
C LEU A 328 31.31 1.02 -42.69
N GLU A 329 31.19 2.13 -43.43
CA GLU A 329 30.83 3.44 -42.90
C GLU A 329 29.42 3.41 -42.29
N ARG A 330 28.46 2.70 -42.92
CA ARG A 330 27.12 2.47 -42.35
C ARG A 330 27.19 1.65 -41.06
N TYR A 331 27.91 0.52 -41.04
CA TYR A 331 28.06 -0.28 -39.83
C TYR A 331 28.74 0.48 -38.69
N LYS A 332 29.73 1.34 -39.00
CA LYS A 332 30.37 2.24 -38.04
C LYS A 332 29.39 3.28 -37.48
N GLN A 333 28.50 3.83 -38.30
CA GLN A 333 27.43 4.73 -37.84
C GLN A 333 26.40 4.00 -36.95
N GLU A 334 26.02 2.77 -37.28
CA GLU A 334 25.10 1.94 -36.48
C GLU A 334 25.73 1.56 -35.13
N LEU A 335 26.98 1.10 -35.13
CA LEU A 335 27.75 0.81 -33.91
C LEU A 335 27.93 2.06 -33.03
N ASN A 336 28.13 3.23 -33.62
CA ASN A 336 28.24 4.47 -32.87
C ASN A 336 26.90 4.86 -32.21
N LYS A 337 25.76 4.69 -32.91
CA LYS A 337 24.41 4.90 -32.34
C LYS A 337 24.11 3.97 -31.18
N GLU A 338 24.45 2.68 -31.32
CA GLU A 338 24.32 1.69 -30.24
C GLU A 338 25.24 2.03 -29.05
N THR A 339 26.45 2.53 -29.32
CA THR A 339 27.38 2.99 -28.27
C THR A 339 26.84 4.21 -27.53
N THR A 340 26.23 5.19 -28.21
CA THR A 340 25.58 6.33 -27.54
C THR A 340 24.35 5.90 -26.76
N PHE A 341 23.51 5.02 -27.32
CA PHE A 341 22.32 4.51 -26.65
C PHE A 341 22.66 3.73 -25.37
N ARG A 342 23.67 2.86 -25.41
CA ARG A 342 24.20 2.16 -24.22
C ARG A 342 24.64 3.14 -23.15
N LYS A 343 25.41 4.18 -23.51
CA LYS A 343 25.86 5.21 -22.56
C LYS A 343 24.70 6.00 -21.94
N GLU A 344 23.68 6.34 -22.71
CA GLU A 344 22.47 6.99 -22.19
C GLU A 344 21.67 6.09 -21.24
N MET A 345 21.57 4.79 -21.53
CA MET A 345 20.92 3.82 -20.67
C MET A 345 21.71 3.56 -19.38
N GLU A 346 23.04 3.48 -19.45
CA GLU A 346 23.94 3.39 -18.28
C GLU A 346 23.87 4.65 -17.42
N ALA A 347 23.79 5.84 -18.03
CA ALA A 347 23.61 7.10 -17.31
C ALA A 347 22.27 7.13 -16.55
N LYS A 348 21.15 6.83 -17.22
CA LYS A 348 19.81 6.75 -16.59
C LYS A 348 19.72 5.69 -15.50
N TRP A 349 20.41 4.56 -15.68
CA TRP A 349 20.48 3.51 -14.67
C TRP A 349 21.24 3.97 -13.42
N ASN A 350 22.38 4.66 -13.60
CA ASN A 350 23.15 5.23 -12.49
C ASN A 350 22.38 6.37 -11.78
N GLU A 351 21.70 7.24 -12.52
CA GLU A 351 20.84 8.30 -11.99
C GLU A 351 19.75 7.71 -11.07
N LYS A 352 18.98 6.73 -11.58
CA LYS A 352 17.93 6.06 -10.79
C LYS A 352 18.49 5.28 -9.61
N LYS A 353 19.66 4.65 -9.75
CA LYS A 353 20.34 3.95 -8.65
C LYS A 353 20.71 4.91 -7.51
N GLU A 354 21.23 6.09 -7.84
CA GLU A 354 21.62 7.07 -6.82
C GLU A 354 20.38 7.71 -6.16
N GLU A 355 19.32 8.00 -6.93
CA GLU A 355 18.03 8.45 -6.40
C GLU A 355 17.42 7.43 -5.41
N TYR A 356 17.40 6.14 -5.75
CA TYR A 356 16.93 5.10 -4.83
C TYR A 356 17.82 4.96 -3.59
N LYS A 357 19.14 5.15 -3.73
CA LYS A 357 20.08 5.13 -2.60
C LYS A 357 19.84 6.30 -1.65
N GLU A 358 19.56 7.50 -2.15
CA GLU A 358 19.16 8.65 -1.33
C GLU A 358 17.82 8.41 -0.63
N GLN A 359 16.82 7.87 -1.33
CA GLN A 359 15.52 7.52 -0.75
C GLN A 359 15.66 6.47 0.37
N VAL A 360 16.43 5.40 0.14
CA VAL A 360 16.71 4.35 1.15
C VAL A 360 17.45 4.95 2.35
N SER A 361 18.46 5.80 2.13
CA SER A 361 19.17 6.47 3.23
C SER A 361 18.26 7.40 4.05
N SER A 362 17.32 8.10 3.39
CA SER A 362 16.32 8.95 4.04
C SER A 362 15.33 8.14 4.88
N LEU A 363 14.85 7.02 4.35
CA LEU A 363 13.97 6.09 5.07
C LEU A 363 14.70 5.44 6.25
N GLN A 364 15.92 4.95 6.07
CA GLN A 364 16.72 4.34 7.14
C GLN A 364 16.96 5.32 8.31
N MET A 365 17.25 6.60 8.01
CA MET A 365 17.38 7.64 9.04
C MET A 365 16.06 7.90 9.77
N LYS A 366 14.92 7.91 9.06
CA LYS A 366 13.58 8.05 9.67
C LYS A 366 13.24 6.87 10.57
N THR A 367 13.51 5.64 10.13
CA THR A 367 13.30 4.41 10.91
C THR A 367 14.14 4.42 12.18
N SER A 368 15.45 4.71 12.07
CA SER A 368 16.33 4.80 13.24
C SER A 368 15.87 5.85 14.26
N LYS A 369 15.39 7.01 13.80
CA LYS A 369 14.79 8.03 14.69
C LYS A 369 13.47 7.58 15.33
N ALA A 370 12.66 6.79 14.62
CA ALA A 370 11.43 6.22 15.17
C ALA A 370 11.72 5.14 16.22
N GLU A 371 12.73 4.30 16.00
CA GLU A 371 13.20 3.30 16.98
C GLU A 371 13.71 3.97 18.27
N GLU A 372 14.48 5.05 18.13
CA GLU A 372 14.99 5.84 19.26
C GLU A 372 13.85 6.48 20.07
N THR A 373 12.90 7.15 19.43
CA THR A 373 11.75 7.75 20.14
C THR A 373 10.82 6.71 20.77
N ILE A 374 10.65 5.52 20.16
CA ILE A 374 9.93 4.39 20.78
C ILE A 374 10.67 3.87 22.02
N LYS A 375 12.01 3.82 21.98
CA LYS A 375 12.84 3.40 23.12
C LYS A 375 12.74 4.41 24.28
N GLU A 376 12.80 5.70 23.99
CA GLU A 376 12.60 6.77 24.98
C GLU A 376 11.18 6.73 25.58
N LEU A 377 10.15 6.51 24.75
CA LEU A 377 8.76 6.41 25.21
C LEU A 377 8.54 5.18 26.10
N ARG A 378 9.17 4.03 25.78
CA ARG A 378 9.14 2.84 26.64
C ARG A 378 9.84 3.08 27.98
N SER A 379 11.01 3.74 27.96
CA SER A 379 11.75 4.05 29.19
C SER A 379 10.99 5.04 30.08
N THR A 380 10.40 6.08 29.51
CA THR A 380 9.61 7.06 30.27
C THR A 380 8.33 6.44 30.83
N PHE A 381 7.64 5.59 30.07
CA PHE A 381 6.49 4.83 30.56
C PHE A 381 6.85 3.89 31.73
N SER A 382 7.96 3.14 31.64
CA SER A 382 8.40 2.28 32.75
C SER A 382 8.68 3.11 34.00
N ASN A 383 9.45 4.21 33.87
CA ASN A 383 9.79 5.07 34.98
C ASN A 383 8.55 5.69 35.66
N THR A 384 7.55 6.14 34.89
CA THR A 384 6.29 6.68 35.46
C THR A 384 5.42 5.59 36.08
N TYR A 385 5.38 4.38 35.50
CA TYR A 385 4.68 3.24 36.08
C TYR A 385 5.29 2.82 37.43
N ASP A 386 6.62 2.73 37.51
CA ASP A 386 7.33 2.40 38.75
C ASP A 386 7.16 3.49 39.82
N ASP A 387 7.15 4.77 39.41
CA ASP A 387 6.92 5.89 40.33
C ASP A 387 5.49 5.92 40.88
N VAL A 388 4.47 5.81 40.04
CA VAL A 388 3.06 5.71 40.46
C VAL A 388 2.83 4.49 41.34
N THR A 389 3.44 3.35 41.02
CA THR A 389 3.39 2.14 41.85
C THR A 389 4.04 2.35 43.22
N ARG A 390 5.14 3.10 43.30
CA ARG A 390 5.78 3.47 44.58
C ARG A 390 4.92 4.42 45.40
N GLN A 391 4.36 5.45 44.78
CA GLN A 391 3.43 6.39 45.42
C GLN A 391 2.19 5.66 45.97
N LEU A 392 1.60 4.74 45.19
CA LEU A 392 0.45 3.96 45.63
C LEU A 392 0.78 3.07 46.83
N LYS A 393 1.94 2.40 46.82
CA LYS A 393 2.43 1.61 47.97
C LYS A 393 2.60 2.47 49.22
N GLN A 394 3.17 3.67 49.08
CA GLN A 394 3.33 4.61 50.21
C GLN A 394 1.97 5.03 50.78
N LEU A 395 1.03 5.45 49.92
CA LEU A 395 -0.33 5.82 50.34
C LEU A 395 -1.08 4.67 51.04
N CYS A 396 -0.85 3.42 50.64
CA CYS A 396 -1.41 2.26 51.34
C CYS A 396 -0.87 2.14 52.78
N ILE A 397 0.45 2.30 52.96
CA ILE A 397 1.12 2.27 54.27
C ILE A 397 0.64 3.44 55.15
N ASP A 398 0.63 4.65 54.61
CA ASP A 398 0.22 5.86 55.33
C ASP A 398 -1.25 5.77 55.79
N ARG A 399 -2.14 5.23 54.94
CA ARG A 399 -3.54 4.97 55.30
C ARG A 399 -3.65 3.98 56.46
N GLU A 400 -2.86 2.92 56.47
CA GLU A 400 -2.87 1.91 57.54
C GLU A 400 -2.35 2.49 58.86
N ASN A 401 -1.28 3.28 58.82
CA ASN A 401 -0.73 3.96 59.99
C ASN A 401 -1.72 4.97 60.58
N ASN A 402 -2.35 5.80 59.74
CA ASN A 402 -3.39 6.72 60.18
C ASN A 402 -4.59 6.00 60.81
N GLN A 403 -4.98 4.82 60.28
CA GLN A 403 -6.05 4.02 60.88
C GLN A 403 -5.66 3.43 62.24
N LYS A 404 -4.39 3.02 62.43
CA LYS A 404 -3.86 2.56 63.72
C LYS A 404 -3.89 3.68 64.76
N GLU A 405 -3.47 4.88 64.40
CA GLU A 405 -3.48 6.05 65.30
C GLU A 405 -4.90 6.51 65.63
N LEU A 406 -5.81 6.57 64.66
CA LEU A 406 -7.22 6.86 64.93
C LEU A 406 -7.81 5.85 65.94
N ASN A 407 -7.51 4.56 65.78
CA ASN A 407 -7.93 3.52 66.70
C ASN A 407 -7.26 3.61 68.09
N ARG A 408 -6.07 4.22 68.22
CA ARG A 408 -5.41 4.49 69.50
C ARG A 408 -6.07 5.68 70.21
N LEU A 409 -6.22 6.80 69.52
CA LEU A 409 -6.85 8.02 70.04
C LEU A 409 -8.30 7.77 70.49
N GLN A 410 -9.06 6.96 69.75
CA GLN A 410 -10.42 6.54 70.14
C GLN A 410 -10.42 5.86 71.53
N ARG A 411 -9.52 4.88 71.74
CA ARG A 411 -9.40 4.13 73.00
C ARG A 411 -8.94 5.01 74.16
N GLU A 412 -8.05 5.98 73.90
CA GLU A 412 -7.60 6.93 74.92
C GLU A 412 -8.72 7.87 75.36
N ASN A 413 -9.51 8.38 74.41
CA ASN A 413 -10.68 9.22 74.69
C ASN A 413 -11.71 8.47 75.57
N ASP A 414 -12.08 7.24 75.20
CA ASP A 414 -13.00 6.40 75.98
C ASP A 414 -12.49 6.16 77.43
N ASN A 415 -11.19 5.96 77.60
CA ASN A 415 -10.53 5.72 78.89
C ASN A 415 -10.52 7.00 79.76
N LEU A 416 -10.20 8.15 79.19
CA LEU A 416 -10.21 9.45 79.88
C LEU A 416 -11.63 9.81 80.35
N VAL A 417 -12.64 9.70 79.46
CA VAL A 417 -14.05 9.93 79.81
C VAL A 417 -14.49 9.03 80.98
N GLY A 418 -14.09 7.75 80.98
CA GLY A 418 -14.41 6.82 82.06
C GLY A 418 -13.71 7.12 83.40
N LYS A 419 -12.50 7.68 83.38
CA LYS A 419 -11.71 7.99 84.60
C LYS A 419 -12.16 9.28 85.29
N TYR A 420 -12.35 10.37 84.54
CA TYR A 420 -12.71 11.66 85.14
C TYR A 420 -14.08 11.62 85.84
N SER A 421 -15.04 10.85 85.30
CA SER A 421 -16.37 10.69 85.90
C SER A 421 -16.33 10.08 87.31
N LYS A 422 -15.55 9.01 87.53
CA LYS A 422 -15.48 8.31 88.82
C LYS A 422 -14.67 9.08 89.86
N HIS A 423 -13.53 9.63 89.47
CA HIS A 423 -12.65 10.34 90.40
C HIS A 423 -13.28 11.65 90.90
N SER A 424 -13.97 12.38 90.02
CA SER A 424 -14.72 13.60 90.41
C SER A 424 -15.87 13.31 91.40
N GLN A 425 -16.46 12.12 91.35
CA GLN A 425 -17.53 11.72 92.27
C GLN A 425 -17.02 11.29 93.66
N GLN A 426 -15.77 10.86 93.77
CA GLN A 426 -15.16 10.51 95.06
C GLN A 426 -14.77 11.78 95.83
N LEU A 427 -14.10 12.73 95.17
CA LEU A 427 -13.67 14.01 95.74
C LEU A 427 -14.82 14.93 96.21
N GLN A 428 -16.05 14.74 95.72
CA GLN A 428 -17.22 15.52 96.16
C GLN A 428 -17.94 14.95 97.39
N ASN A 429 -17.61 13.73 97.84
CA ASN A 429 -18.33 13.04 98.92
C ASN A 429 -17.55 12.96 100.24
N GLU A 430 -16.35 13.54 100.32
CA GLU A 430 -15.57 13.59 101.56
C GLU A 430 -15.99 14.77 102.44
N VAL A 431 -16.39 14.47 103.68
CA VAL A 431 -16.79 15.47 104.68
C VAL A 431 -15.59 15.78 105.56
N ILE A 432 -15.10 17.02 105.48
CA ILE A 432 -13.99 17.51 106.31
C ILE A 432 -14.47 17.60 107.76
N ASN A 433 -13.82 16.88 108.67
CA ASN A 433 -14.12 16.85 110.10
C ASN A 433 -12.83 17.15 110.88
N LEU A 434 -12.87 18.13 111.78
CA LEU A 434 -11.67 18.68 112.45
C LEU A 434 -11.64 18.22 113.92
N PRO A 435 -10.56 17.54 114.40
CA PRO A 435 -10.56 16.93 115.74
C PRO A 435 -10.52 17.92 116.91
N ASP A 436 -11.22 17.58 117.99
CA ASP A 436 -11.39 18.42 119.20
C ASP A 436 -10.43 18.05 120.37
N ASN A 437 -9.52 17.08 120.21
CA ASN A 437 -8.62 16.62 121.30
C ASN A 437 -7.12 16.76 120.96
N VAL A 438 -6.25 16.75 121.98
CA VAL A 438 -4.81 17.06 121.85
C VAL A 438 -3.99 15.88 121.32
N GLU A 439 -4.33 14.64 121.68
CA GLU A 439 -3.69 13.45 121.12
C GLU A 439 -4.02 13.29 119.61
N ASP A 440 -5.30 13.43 119.22
CA ASP A 440 -5.76 13.41 117.83
C ASP A 440 -5.11 14.54 117.01
N LEU A 441 -4.85 15.70 117.63
CA LEU A 441 -4.15 16.80 116.98
C LEU A 441 -2.66 16.48 116.76
N GLN A 442 -2.00 15.75 117.66
CA GLN A 442 -0.64 15.24 117.44
C GLN A 442 -0.61 14.17 116.35
N GLU A 443 -1.60 13.27 116.31
CA GLU A 443 -1.75 12.29 115.23
C GLU A 443 -2.01 12.99 113.89
N LEU A 444 -2.87 14.02 113.85
CA LEU A 444 -3.13 14.84 112.67
C LEU A 444 -1.86 15.58 112.22
N ILE A 445 -1.06 16.13 113.14
CA ILE A 445 0.22 16.78 112.79
C ILE A 445 1.21 15.78 112.20
N LEU A 446 1.34 14.59 112.77
CA LEU A 446 2.20 13.52 112.22
C LEU A 446 1.70 13.06 110.85
N ARG A 447 0.38 12.88 110.69
CA ARG A 447 -0.27 12.53 109.42
C ARG A 447 -0.06 13.61 108.36
N CYS A 448 -0.25 14.89 108.70
CA CYS A 448 0.08 16.01 107.81
C CYS A 448 1.58 16.12 107.51
N GLN A 449 2.47 15.66 108.40
CA GLN A 449 3.91 15.62 108.14
C GLN A 449 4.30 14.46 107.20
N GLU A 450 3.63 13.31 107.32
CA GLU A 450 3.73 12.16 106.40
C GLU A 450 3.12 12.47 105.02
N GLU A 451 1.98 13.16 104.98
CA GLU A 451 1.38 13.74 103.78
C GLU A 451 2.31 14.78 103.13
N LEU A 452 2.97 15.64 103.91
CA LEU A 452 3.94 16.62 103.39
C LEU A 452 5.20 15.95 102.81
N ILE A 453 5.68 14.84 103.40
CA ILE A 453 6.77 14.03 102.85
C ILE A 453 6.31 13.36 101.55
N SER A 454 5.12 12.76 101.55
CA SER A 454 4.53 12.13 100.37
C SER A 454 4.32 13.14 99.23
N ALA A 455 3.84 14.35 99.55
CA ALA A 455 3.67 15.45 98.60
C ALA A 455 5.02 15.97 98.06
N LYS A 456 6.10 15.97 98.86
CA LYS A 456 7.44 16.30 98.38
C LYS A 456 8.00 15.25 97.41
N ILE A 457 7.87 13.97 97.73
CA ILE A 457 8.29 12.89 96.83
C ILE A 457 7.46 12.92 95.54
N ALA A 458 6.14 13.12 95.65
CA ALA A 458 5.27 13.28 94.48
C ALA A 458 5.63 14.53 93.65
N LYS A 459 6.07 15.63 94.28
CA LYS A 459 6.58 16.81 93.57
C LYS A 459 7.89 16.51 92.84
N GLU A 460 8.82 15.79 93.47
CA GLU A 460 10.11 15.45 92.88
C GLU A 460 9.92 14.56 91.64
N VAL A 461 9.07 13.54 91.72
CA VAL A 461 8.63 12.73 90.57
C VAL A 461 7.88 13.58 89.52
N ALA A 462 7.07 14.56 89.94
CA ALA A 462 6.41 15.47 89.00
C ALA A 462 7.42 16.36 88.26
N ASP A 463 8.43 16.90 88.94
CA ASP A 463 9.49 17.72 88.34
C ASP A 463 10.36 16.89 87.37
N GLU A 464 10.63 15.61 87.68
CA GLU A 464 11.27 14.65 86.76
C GLU A 464 10.42 14.36 85.52
N THR A 465 9.12 14.07 85.69
CA THR A 465 8.23 13.82 84.55
C THR A 465 8.03 15.06 83.67
N VAL A 466 7.98 16.26 84.26
CA VAL A 466 7.97 17.53 83.50
C VAL A 466 9.27 17.70 82.71
N SER A 467 10.42 17.33 83.27
CA SER A 467 11.71 17.40 82.55
C SER A 467 11.74 16.43 81.37
N ALA A 468 11.29 15.19 81.54
CA ALA A 468 11.18 14.21 80.46
C ALA A 468 10.20 14.66 79.35
N LEU A 469 9.06 15.24 79.72
CA LEU A 469 8.09 15.81 78.76
C LEU A 469 8.65 17.01 77.98
N ILE A 470 9.55 17.81 78.59
CA ILE A 470 10.24 18.90 77.89
C ILE A 470 11.22 18.35 76.85
N GLU A 471 11.96 17.27 77.18
CA GLU A 471 12.86 16.60 76.24
C GLU A 471 12.08 15.96 75.07
N GLU A 472 10.99 15.25 75.36
CA GLU A 472 10.09 14.69 74.34
C GLU A 472 9.49 15.79 73.44
N MET A 473 9.00 16.89 74.01
CA MET A 473 8.48 18.03 73.25
C MET A 473 9.56 18.69 72.36
N ASN A 474 10.83 18.71 72.80
CA ASN A 474 11.93 19.21 71.96
C ASN A 474 12.23 18.24 70.79
N ILE A 475 12.28 16.93 71.04
CA ILE A 475 12.48 15.93 69.98
C ILE A 475 11.35 16.00 68.93
N LEU A 476 10.09 16.08 69.36
CA LEU A 476 8.94 16.21 68.47
C LEU A 476 8.97 17.53 67.68
N ARG A 477 9.47 18.62 68.27
CA ARG A 477 9.67 19.90 67.59
C ARG A 477 10.74 19.81 66.51
N ASP A 478 11.87 19.21 66.82
CA ASP A 478 12.99 19.08 65.89
C ASP A 478 12.62 18.15 64.71
N GLN A 479 11.89 17.06 64.99
CA GLN A 479 11.28 16.21 63.95
C GLN A 479 10.31 17.00 63.06
N SER A 480 9.38 17.75 63.65
CA SER A 480 8.42 18.59 62.91
C SER A 480 9.10 19.66 62.06
N GLN A 481 10.19 20.27 62.54
CA GLN A 481 10.99 21.22 61.75
C GLN A 481 11.76 20.54 60.61
N SER A 482 12.29 19.33 60.82
CA SER A 482 12.95 18.55 59.77
C SER A 482 11.98 18.12 58.66
N GLU A 483 10.75 17.73 59.02
CA GLU A 483 9.69 17.43 58.05
C GLU A 483 9.23 18.68 57.30
N GLU A 484 9.03 19.81 57.99
CA GLU A 484 8.71 21.11 57.37
C GLU A 484 9.76 21.50 56.33
N GLN A 485 11.04 21.43 56.68
CA GLN A 485 12.14 21.77 55.78
C GLN A 485 12.17 20.84 54.55
N SER A 486 11.99 19.53 54.77
CA SER A 486 11.94 18.53 53.68
C SER A 486 10.74 18.76 52.76
N ARG A 487 9.59 19.18 53.31
CA ARG A 487 8.39 19.52 52.52
C ARG A 487 8.61 20.77 51.67
N ILE A 488 9.21 21.82 52.22
CA ILE A 488 9.57 23.05 51.49
C ILE A 488 10.55 22.73 50.35
N GLU A 489 11.54 21.87 50.59
CA GLU A 489 12.54 21.48 49.58
C GLU A 489 11.92 20.67 48.43
N LEU A 490 10.97 19.78 48.73
CA LEU A 490 10.14 19.09 47.74
C LEU A 490 9.22 20.06 46.97
N GLU A 491 8.58 21.01 47.65
CA GLU A 491 7.70 22.01 47.02
C GLU A 491 8.48 22.94 46.06
N ASN A 492 9.69 23.35 46.44
CA ASN A 492 10.61 24.08 45.56
C ASN A 492 10.99 23.25 44.34
N THR A 493 11.30 21.97 44.52
CA THR A 493 11.64 21.05 43.42
C THR A 493 10.45 20.84 42.47
N LEU A 494 9.24 20.69 43.01
CA LEU A 494 8.01 20.55 42.22
C LEU A 494 7.67 21.82 41.45
N THR A 495 7.81 23.00 42.07
CA THR A 495 7.55 24.29 41.40
C THR A 495 8.57 24.59 40.30
N GLU A 496 9.85 24.23 40.48
CA GLU A 496 10.85 24.33 39.40
C GLU A 496 10.54 23.37 38.24
N ASN A 497 10.18 22.11 38.54
CA ASN A 497 9.74 21.15 37.52
C ASN A 497 8.47 21.61 36.77
N MET A 498 7.48 22.19 37.47
CA MET A 498 6.31 22.79 36.83
C MET A 498 6.68 23.97 35.92
N LYS A 499 7.64 24.81 36.33
CA LYS A 499 8.15 25.92 35.51
C LYS A 499 8.86 25.40 34.25
N LYS A 500 9.64 24.34 34.36
CA LYS A 500 10.29 23.66 33.22
C LYS A 500 9.25 23.09 32.25
N LEU A 501 8.33 22.24 32.73
CA LEU A 501 7.24 21.68 31.90
C LEU A 501 6.42 22.77 31.20
N LYS A 502 6.14 23.89 31.89
CA LYS A 502 5.42 25.02 31.30
C LYS A 502 6.20 25.66 30.14
N ASN A 503 7.52 25.82 30.28
CA ASN A 503 8.37 26.32 29.21
C ASN A 503 8.41 25.36 28.01
N ASP A 504 8.53 24.05 28.28
CA ASP A 504 8.55 23.00 27.26
C ASP A 504 7.22 22.98 26.48
N VAL A 505 6.07 23.05 27.16
CA VAL A 505 4.74 23.18 26.54
C VAL A 505 4.60 24.45 25.70
N HIS A 506 5.16 25.59 26.16
CA HIS A 506 5.19 26.83 25.38
C HIS A 506 6.13 26.77 24.17
N GLN A 507 7.20 25.97 24.23
CA GLN A 507 8.08 25.73 23.09
C GLN A 507 7.40 24.82 22.05
N ILE A 508 6.89 23.66 22.47
CA ILE A 508 6.17 22.72 21.60
C ILE A 508 4.96 23.40 20.94
N SER A 509 4.25 24.28 21.66
CA SER A 509 3.14 25.07 21.08
C SER A 509 3.60 26.05 19.99
N ARG A 510 4.79 26.65 20.12
CA ARG A 510 5.36 27.53 19.08
C ARG A 510 5.80 26.73 17.85
N GLU A 511 6.51 25.64 18.05
CA GLU A 511 6.95 24.73 16.98
C GLU A 511 5.74 24.17 16.21
N ARG A 512 4.70 23.71 16.92
CA ARG A 512 3.44 23.28 16.31
C ARG A 512 2.78 24.40 15.47
N ASN A 513 2.73 25.63 15.97
CA ASN A 513 2.13 26.74 15.24
C ASN A 513 2.95 27.11 13.98
N GLN A 514 4.28 27.08 14.05
CA GLN A 514 5.15 27.26 12.88
C GLN A 514 4.94 26.16 11.82
N HIS A 515 4.77 24.90 12.25
CA HIS A 515 4.42 23.81 11.34
C HIS A 515 3.03 23.97 10.71
N ILE A 516 2.05 24.53 11.43
CA ILE A 516 0.72 24.83 10.88
C ILE A 516 0.82 25.94 9.82
N GLU A 517 1.57 27.01 10.07
CA GLU A 517 1.79 28.10 9.10
C GLU A 517 2.49 27.57 7.84
N ALA A 518 3.58 26.81 7.99
CA ALA A 518 4.29 26.19 6.86
C ALA A 518 3.40 25.21 6.07
N PHE A 519 2.51 24.46 6.73
CA PHE A 519 1.55 23.60 6.04
C PHE A 519 0.52 24.40 5.24
N GLN A 520 0.05 25.54 5.76
CA GLN A 520 -0.87 26.44 5.04
C GLN A 520 -0.21 27.09 3.81
N ASP A 521 1.09 27.39 3.86
CA ASP A 521 1.85 27.87 2.70
C ASP A 521 1.94 26.78 1.62
N VAL A 522 2.32 25.56 2.00
CA VAL A 522 2.38 24.42 1.06
C VAL A 522 1.01 24.10 0.45
N ASP A 523 -0.09 24.21 1.21
CA ASP A 523 -1.44 24.00 0.66
C ASP A 523 -1.85 25.11 -0.32
N ARG A 524 -1.49 26.38 -0.05
CA ARG A 524 -1.66 27.50 -1.00
C ARG A 524 -0.92 27.26 -2.31
N ASP A 525 0.34 26.84 -2.25
CA ASP A 525 1.14 26.52 -3.44
C ASP A 525 0.55 25.33 -4.22
N ASN A 526 0.09 24.28 -3.51
CA ASN A 526 -0.60 23.14 -4.12
C ASN A 526 -1.89 23.54 -4.84
N VAL A 527 -2.66 24.49 -4.29
CA VAL A 527 -3.86 25.03 -4.95
C VAL A 527 -3.47 25.80 -6.21
N SER A 528 -2.42 26.64 -6.18
CA SER A 528 -1.94 27.37 -7.36
C SER A 528 -1.48 26.42 -8.48
N LEU A 529 -0.63 25.44 -8.14
CA LEU A 529 -0.11 24.44 -9.08
C LEU A 529 -1.23 23.59 -9.71
N ARG A 530 -2.29 23.26 -8.95
CA ARG A 530 -3.47 22.58 -9.50
C ARG A 530 -4.21 23.45 -10.52
N GLU A 531 -4.30 24.76 -10.31
CA GLU A 531 -4.96 25.68 -11.25
C GLU A 531 -4.14 25.85 -12.54
N GLU A 532 -2.82 25.98 -12.42
CA GLU A 532 -1.89 25.98 -13.56
C GLU A 532 -1.97 24.67 -14.36
N LEU A 533 -2.03 23.52 -13.69
CA LEU A 533 -2.17 22.21 -14.33
C LEU A 533 -3.51 22.10 -15.10
N LYS A 534 -4.62 22.60 -14.54
CA LYS A 534 -5.91 22.69 -15.27
C LYS A 534 -5.77 23.57 -16.52
N MET A 535 -5.15 24.74 -16.41
CA MET A 535 -4.93 25.63 -17.56
C MET A 535 -4.07 24.98 -18.65
N CYS A 536 -3.01 24.26 -18.25
CA CYS A 536 -2.16 23.52 -19.17
C CYS A 536 -2.92 22.39 -19.88
N ASN A 537 -3.75 21.62 -19.16
CA ASN A 537 -4.59 20.58 -19.72
C ASN A 537 -5.60 21.14 -20.74
N VAL A 538 -6.27 22.26 -20.45
CA VAL A 538 -7.18 22.93 -21.40
C VAL A 538 -6.43 23.42 -22.65
N LYS A 539 -5.19 23.90 -22.51
CA LYS A 539 -4.34 24.29 -23.64
C LYS A 539 -3.94 23.07 -24.50
N TRP A 540 -3.57 21.97 -23.85
CA TRP A 540 -3.23 20.71 -24.52
C TRP A 540 -4.43 20.14 -25.29
N GLU A 541 -5.62 20.13 -24.70
CA GLU A 541 -6.84 19.64 -25.36
C GLU A 541 -7.22 20.47 -26.61
N LYS A 542 -7.03 21.80 -26.55
CA LYS A 542 -7.20 22.68 -27.72
C LYS A 542 -6.18 22.36 -28.83
N LEU A 543 -4.91 22.15 -28.48
CA LEU A 543 -3.87 21.77 -29.43
C LEU A 543 -4.14 20.38 -30.04
N LEU A 544 -4.63 19.43 -29.25
CA LEU A 544 -5.01 18.09 -29.71
C LEU A 544 -6.15 18.14 -30.74
N LYS A 545 -7.18 18.97 -30.50
CA LYS A 545 -8.28 19.19 -31.45
C LYS A 545 -7.79 19.83 -32.75
N SER A 546 -6.92 20.84 -32.67
CA SER A 546 -6.31 21.48 -33.85
C SER A 546 -5.42 20.51 -34.65
N LYS A 547 -4.62 19.68 -33.96
CA LYS A 547 -3.82 18.63 -34.58
C LYS A 547 -4.71 17.64 -35.35
N LYS A 548 -5.79 17.15 -34.74
CA LYS A 548 -6.72 16.20 -35.38
C LYS A 548 -7.35 16.79 -36.66
N GLN A 549 -7.79 18.05 -36.62
CA GLN A 549 -8.33 18.75 -37.80
C GLN A 549 -7.30 18.87 -38.94
N ALA A 550 -6.04 19.16 -38.60
CA ALA A 550 -4.96 19.19 -39.58
C ALA A 550 -4.66 17.79 -40.18
N GLU A 551 -4.70 16.73 -39.38
CA GLU A 551 -4.54 15.34 -39.84
C GLU A 551 -5.69 14.91 -40.76
N GLU A 552 -6.93 15.28 -40.44
CA GLU A 552 -8.11 15.06 -41.30
C GLU A 552 -7.95 15.78 -42.66
N THR A 553 -7.54 17.05 -42.65
CA THR A 553 -7.29 17.85 -43.87
C THR A 553 -6.17 17.26 -44.72
N ILE A 554 -5.08 16.79 -44.11
CA ILE A 554 -3.98 16.12 -44.81
C ILE A 554 -4.46 14.83 -45.49
N ASN A 555 -5.32 14.05 -44.84
CA ASN A 555 -5.86 12.81 -45.41
C ASN A 555 -6.83 13.09 -46.57
N GLU A 556 -7.67 14.12 -46.48
CA GLU A 556 -8.53 14.56 -47.58
C GLU A 556 -7.70 14.99 -48.81
N LEU A 557 -6.67 15.84 -48.60
CA LEU A 557 -5.77 16.28 -49.67
C LEU A 557 -5.02 15.09 -50.31
N ARG A 558 -4.56 14.12 -49.52
CA ARG A 558 -3.93 12.88 -50.04
C ARG A 558 -4.89 12.05 -50.88
N SER A 559 -6.14 11.89 -50.43
CA SER A 559 -7.19 11.20 -51.19
C SER A 559 -7.43 11.89 -52.53
N ARG A 560 -7.54 13.22 -52.53
CA ARG A 560 -7.75 14.03 -53.73
C ARG A 560 -6.58 13.94 -54.72
N VAL A 561 -5.34 13.98 -54.23
CA VAL A 561 -4.14 13.74 -55.06
C VAL A 561 -4.16 12.35 -55.68
N SER A 562 -4.57 11.32 -54.93
CA SER A 562 -4.68 9.94 -55.45
C SER A 562 -5.77 9.81 -56.54
N SER A 563 -6.90 10.51 -56.41
CA SER A 563 -7.95 10.55 -57.45
C SER A 563 -7.42 11.21 -58.72
N LEU A 564 -6.84 12.41 -58.59
CA LEU A 564 -6.30 13.17 -59.72
C LEU A 564 -5.17 12.41 -60.44
N GLN A 565 -4.30 11.71 -59.71
CA GLN A 565 -3.30 10.84 -60.32
C GLN A 565 -3.95 9.71 -61.13
N THR A 566 -4.99 9.07 -60.60
CA THR A 566 -5.71 7.99 -61.30
C THR A 566 -6.43 8.50 -62.55
N GLU A 567 -7.03 9.69 -62.49
CA GLU A 567 -7.65 10.37 -63.65
C GLU A 567 -6.61 10.74 -64.71
N LEU A 568 -5.42 11.20 -64.31
CA LEU A 568 -4.31 11.49 -65.20
C LEU A 568 -3.76 10.23 -65.87
N ASP A 569 -3.49 9.17 -65.10
CA ASP A 569 -3.00 7.87 -65.60
C ASP A 569 -3.98 7.27 -66.62
N ASN A 570 -5.29 7.34 -66.34
CA ASN A 570 -6.34 6.92 -67.27
C ASN A 570 -6.36 7.77 -68.55
N SER A 571 -6.22 9.10 -68.42
CA SER A 571 -6.21 10.02 -69.57
C SER A 571 -4.98 9.80 -70.45
N GLU A 572 -3.81 9.64 -69.84
CA GLU A 572 -2.54 9.33 -70.52
C GLU A 572 -2.62 7.98 -71.25
N LYS A 573 -3.24 6.98 -70.63
CA LYS A 573 -3.50 5.67 -71.26
C LYS A 573 -4.43 5.79 -72.48
N VAL A 574 -5.55 6.51 -72.36
CA VAL A 574 -6.48 6.73 -73.48
C VAL A 574 -5.79 7.47 -74.64
N GLN A 575 -4.93 8.45 -74.35
CA GLN A 575 -4.13 9.12 -75.37
C GLN A 575 -3.15 8.16 -76.07
N LYS A 576 -2.43 7.31 -75.32
CA LYS A 576 -1.55 6.27 -75.88
C LYS A 576 -2.31 5.31 -76.79
N ASP A 577 -3.47 4.82 -76.34
CA ASP A 577 -4.31 3.90 -77.11
C ASP A 577 -4.83 4.57 -78.40
N PHE A 578 -5.18 5.86 -78.37
CA PHE A 578 -5.58 6.62 -79.56
C PHE A 578 -4.43 6.82 -80.56
N VAL A 579 -3.21 7.10 -80.08
CA VAL A 579 -2.01 7.19 -80.94
C VAL A 579 -1.69 5.84 -81.58
N LEU A 580 -1.73 4.74 -80.83
CA LEU A 580 -1.50 3.40 -81.37
C LEU A 580 -2.57 2.99 -82.39
N LEU A 581 -3.84 3.28 -82.11
CA LEU A 581 -4.94 2.97 -83.02
C LEU A 581 -4.88 3.79 -84.31
N SER A 582 -4.55 5.08 -84.23
CA SER A 582 -4.40 5.94 -85.41
C SER A 582 -3.17 5.57 -86.26
N GLN A 583 -2.04 5.20 -85.65
CA GLN A 583 -0.89 4.65 -86.39
C GLN A 583 -1.21 3.32 -87.05
N SER A 584 -1.88 2.40 -86.33
CA SER A 584 -2.32 1.11 -86.87
C SER A 584 -3.26 1.29 -88.06
N LEU A 585 -4.23 2.21 -87.96
CA LEU A 585 -5.13 2.56 -89.05
C LEU A 585 -4.40 3.18 -90.24
N GLN A 586 -3.43 4.08 -90.01
CA GLN A 586 -2.61 4.66 -91.08
C GLN A 586 -1.77 3.59 -91.79
N GLN A 587 -1.14 2.67 -91.06
CA GLN A 587 -0.41 1.54 -91.64
C GLN A 587 -1.32 0.62 -92.44
N GLU A 588 -2.53 0.32 -91.95
CA GLU A 588 -3.48 -0.52 -92.67
C GLU A 588 -4.02 0.17 -93.94
N LEU A 589 -4.28 1.47 -93.88
CA LEU A 589 -4.64 2.29 -95.05
C LEU A 589 -3.49 2.35 -96.08
N GLU A 590 -2.24 2.46 -95.63
CA GLU A 590 -1.08 2.49 -96.54
C GLU A 590 -0.81 1.11 -97.16
N LYS A 591 -1.01 0.00 -96.42
CA LYS A 591 -1.03 -1.35 -97.00
C LYS A 591 -2.11 -1.49 -98.08
N ILE A 592 -3.31 -0.94 -97.84
CA ILE A 592 -4.41 -0.94 -98.83
C ILE A 592 -4.00 -0.13 -100.06
N ARG A 593 -3.46 1.08 -99.90
CA ARG A 593 -2.96 1.92 -101.02
C ARG A 593 -1.84 1.25 -101.81
N GLY A 594 -0.88 0.63 -101.14
CA GLY A 594 0.18 -0.16 -101.78
C GLY A 594 -0.37 -1.35 -102.56
N ALA A 595 -1.45 -1.96 -102.09
CA ALA A 595 -2.17 -3.03 -102.78
C ALA A 595 -3.14 -2.53 -103.88
N GLU A 596 -3.39 -1.22 -103.99
CA GLU A 596 -4.33 -0.61 -104.94
C GLU A 596 -3.69 -0.11 -106.25
N THR A 597 -2.46 -0.53 -106.55
CA THR A 597 -1.85 -0.31 -107.88
C THR A 597 -2.32 -1.30 -108.97
N GLU A 598 -2.99 -2.39 -108.60
CA GLU A 598 -3.77 -3.22 -109.53
C GLU A 598 -5.10 -3.69 -108.93
N VAL A 599 -6.21 -3.13 -109.41
CA VAL A 599 -7.51 -3.86 -109.36
C VAL A 599 -7.49 -4.92 -110.46
N ARG A 600 -6.63 -5.94 -110.29
CA ARG A 600 -6.56 -7.06 -111.23
C ARG A 600 -7.83 -7.89 -111.08
N TRP A 601 -8.63 -7.92 -112.14
CA TRP A 601 -9.71 -8.90 -112.27
C TRP A 601 -9.08 -10.30 -112.14
N GLU A 602 -9.43 -11.05 -111.09
CA GLU A 602 -8.85 -12.37 -110.89
C GLU A 602 -9.35 -13.29 -112.02
N HIS A 603 -8.42 -13.84 -112.81
CA HIS A 603 -8.78 -14.80 -113.85
C HIS A 603 -9.19 -16.13 -113.21
N GLU A 604 -10.14 -16.84 -113.84
CA GLU A 604 -10.71 -18.05 -113.21
C GLU A 604 -9.66 -19.16 -113.06
N GLU A 605 -8.66 -19.17 -113.94
CA GLU A 605 -7.51 -20.08 -113.96
C GLU A 605 -6.61 -19.92 -112.72
N ASP A 606 -6.47 -18.70 -112.20
CA ASP A 606 -5.50 -18.34 -111.15
C ASP A 606 -6.00 -18.59 -109.71
N VAL A 607 -7.28 -18.92 -109.53
CA VAL A 607 -7.89 -19.05 -108.20
C VAL A 607 -8.43 -20.45 -107.94
N TYR A 608 -7.81 -21.14 -106.99
CA TYR A 608 -8.16 -22.50 -106.58
C TYR A 608 -9.13 -22.53 -105.38
N ASP A 609 -9.13 -21.50 -104.53
CA ASP A 609 -9.92 -21.38 -103.30
C ASP A 609 -10.83 -20.14 -103.28
N CYS A 610 -12.01 -20.24 -102.65
CA CYS A 610 -12.86 -19.06 -102.44
C CYS A 610 -12.18 -18.05 -101.51
N ARG A 611 -11.97 -16.81 -101.99
CA ARG A 611 -11.25 -15.77 -101.24
C ARG A 611 -11.81 -15.44 -99.85
N ARG A 612 -13.08 -15.77 -99.57
CA ARG A 612 -13.70 -15.64 -98.23
C ARG A 612 -13.59 -16.91 -97.40
N CYS A 613 -14.18 -18.01 -97.84
CA CYS A 613 -14.33 -19.23 -97.01
C CYS A 613 -13.21 -20.26 -97.20
N LYS A 614 -12.19 -19.98 -98.03
CA LYS A 614 -11.00 -20.82 -98.30
C LYS A 614 -11.26 -22.25 -98.79
N ASN A 615 -12.51 -22.58 -99.09
CA ASN A 615 -12.90 -23.85 -99.69
C ASN A 615 -12.49 -23.89 -101.17
N VAL A 616 -11.89 -25.00 -101.59
CA VAL A 616 -11.45 -25.27 -102.97
C VAL A 616 -12.66 -25.29 -103.93
N PHE A 617 -12.50 -24.73 -105.12
CA PHE A 617 -13.51 -24.76 -106.18
C PHE A 617 -13.61 -26.14 -106.84
N SER A 618 -14.81 -26.50 -107.30
CA SER A 618 -15.11 -27.80 -107.90
C SER A 618 -16.19 -27.66 -108.98
N VAL A 619 -16.47 -28.73 -109.73
CA VAL A 619 -17.54 -28.72 -110.76
C VAL A 619 -18.91 -28.31 -110.17
N THR A 620 -19.18 -28.66 -108.91
CA THR A 620 -20.40 -28.25 -108.18
C THR A 620 -20.28 -26.88 -107.51
N ARG A 621 -19.07 -26.45 -107.10
CA ARG A 621 -18.82 -25.13 -106.51
C ARG A 621 -18.21 -24.19 -107.57
N ARG A 622 -19.08 -23.52 -108.34
CA ARG A 622 -18.69 -22.55 -109.39
C ARG A 622 -17.99 -21.30 -108.82
N LYS A 623 -17.09 -20.74 -109.63
CA LYS A 623 -16.38 -19.48 -109.44
C LYS A 623 -17.29 -18.30 -109.81
N LEU A 624 -17.26 -17.21 -109.03
CA LEU A 624 -18.05 -15.98 -109.26
C LEU A 624 -17.29 -14.74 -108.77
N HIS A 625 -17.12 -13.73 -109.62
CA HIS A 625 -16.43 -12.50 -109.28
C HIS A 625 -17.30 -11.51 -108.48
N CYS A 626 -16.71 -10.89 -107.46
CA CYS A 626 -17.24 -9.66 -106.87
C CYS A 626 -17.09 -8.50 -107.88
N ARG A 627 -18.19 -7.85 -108.25
CA ARG A 627 -18.19 -6.76 -109.25
C ARG A 627 -17.52 -5.46 -108.77
N HIS A 628 -17.18 -5.36 -107.48
CA HIS A 628 -16.48 -4.19 -106.93
C HIS A 628 -14.96 -4.41 -106.86
N CYS A 629 -14.49 -5.51 -106.26
CA CYS A 629 -13.06 -5.76 -106.03
C CYS A 629 -12.41 -6.79 -106.97
N GLY A 630 -13.14 -7.31 -107.97
CA GLY A 630 -12.60 -8.23 -109.00
C GLY A 630 -12.23 -9.64 -108.52
N ARG A 631 -12.29 -9.93 -107.22
CA ARG A 631 -11.89 -11.23 -106.61
C ARG A 631 -12.95 -12.33 -106.75
N ILE A 632 -12.52 -13.60 -106.74
CA ILE A 632 -13.38 -14.78 -106.94
C ILE A 632 -13.90 -15.39 -105.63
N PHE A 633 -15.21 -15.63 -105.58
CA PHE A 633 -15.93 -16.23 -104.48
C PHE A 633 -16.82 -17.40 -104.96
N CYS A 634 -17.24 -18.27 -104.05
CA CYS A 634 -18.30 -19.24 -104.34
C CYS A 634 -19.68 -18.62 -104.09
N SER A 635 -20.75 -19.18 -104.68
CA SER A 635 -22.12 -18.63 -104.55
C SER A 635 -22.59 -18.38 -103.10
N PRO A 636 -22.30 -19.22 -102.09
CA PRO A 636 -22.64 -18.92 -100.69
C PRO A 636 -21.91 -17.72 -100.08
N CYS A 637 -20.81 -17.26 -100.69
CA CYS A 637 -20.01 -16.12 -100.23
C CYS A 637 -20.17 -14.86 -101.10
N LEU A 638 -21.08 -14.91 -102.09
CA LEU A 638 -21.40 -13.81 -103.00
C LEU A 638 -22.93 -13.64 -103.11
N THR A 639 -23.55 -13.51 -101.94
CA THR A 639 -25.00 -13.37 -101.73
C THR A 639 -25.48 -11.92 -101.90
N HIS A 640 -24.65 -10.96 -101.48
CA HIS A 640 -25.01 -9.55 -101.43
C HIS A 640 -25.01 -8.89 -102.81
N THR A 641 -25.98 -8.00 -103.02
CA THR A 641 -26.13 -7.23 -104.27
C THR A 641 -26.28 -5.75 -103.90
N VAL A 642 -25.44 -4.91 -104.50
CA VAL A 642 -25.46 -3.45 -104.33
C VAL A 642 -25.77 -2.78 -105.66
N HIS A 643 -26.40 -1.62 -105.63
CA HIS A 643 -26.65 -0.84 -106.84
C HIS A 643 -25.48 0.13 -107.04
N SER A 644 -24.83 0.11 -108.20
CA SER A 644 -23.59 0.86 -108.43
C SER A 644 -23.43 1.34 -109.87
N GLY A 645 -22.57 2.35 -110.05
CA GLY A 645 -22.33 3.05 -111.31
C GLY A 645 -23.42 4.08 -111.65
N PRO A 646 -23.24 4.88 -112.73
CA PRO A 646 -24.12 6.02 -113.06
C PRO A 646 -25.59 5.64 -113.30
N ASN A 647 -25.84 4.38 -113.68
CA ASN A 647 -27.16 3.84 -114.00
C ASN A 647 -27.73 2.95 -112.89
N SER A 648 -27.18 3.01 -111.66
CA SER A 648 -27.66 2.28 -110.46
C SER A 648 -27.95 0.78 -110.71
N ARG A 649 -27.01 0.07 -111.35
CA ARG A 649 -27.25 -1.31 -111.78
C ARG A 649 -26.97 -2.32 -110.65
N PRO A 650 -27.84 -3.34 -110.43
CA PRO A 650 -27.63 -4.34 -109.41
C PRO A 650 -26.39 -5.19 -109.71
N SER A 651 -25.43 -5.17 -108.80
CA SER A 651 -24.10 -5.77 -108.93
C SER A 651 -23.80 -6.65 -107.72
N LYS A 652 -23.46 -7.93 -107.95
CA LYS A 652 -23.09 -8.85 -106.86
C LYS A 652 -21.72 -8.51 -106.28
N VAL A 653 -21.64 -8.44 -104.96
CA VAL A 653 -20.42 -8.10 -104.22
C VAL A 653 -20.22 -9.03 -103.03
N CYS A 654 -18.98 -9.17 -102.56
CA CYS A 654 -18.68 -9.88 -101.32
C CYS A 654 -19.01 -9.01 -100.11
N ASP A 655 -19.15 -9.62 -98.94
CA ASP A 655 -19.61 -8.93 -97.72
C ASP A 655 -18.73 -7.74 -97.32
N VAL A 656 -17.41 -7.83 -97.49
CA VAL A 656 -16.49 -6.70 -97.22
C VAL A 656 -16.83 -5.51 -98.13
N CYS A 657 -17.04 -5.76 -99.42
CA CYS A 657 -17.44 -4.74 -100.38
C CYS A 657 -18.88 -4.25 -100.16
N HIS A 658 -19.78 -5.09 -99.67
CA HIS A 658 -21.12 -4.67 -99.26
C HIS A 658 -21.04 -3.70 -98.08
N THR A 659 -20.23 -4.00 -97.06
CA THR A 659 -20.04 -3.10 -95.91
C THR A 659 -19.37 -1.78 -96.28
N LEU A 660 -18.46 -1.77 -97.25
CA LEU A 660 -17.83 -0.54 -97.75
C LEU A 660 -18.75 0.31 -98.62
N LEU A 661 -19.66 -0.30 -99.40
CA LEU A 661 -20.53 0.41 -100.35
C LEU A 661 -21.91 0.80 -99.76
N VAL A 662 -22.38 0.15 -98.70
CA VAL A 662 -23.68 0.39 -98.08
C VAL A 662 -23.51 1.08 -96.72
N ARG A 663 -23.74 2.40 -96.69
CA ARG A 663 -23.52 3.26 -95.51
C ARG A 663 -24.28 2.83 -94.25
N ASP A 664 -25.45 2.20 -94.41
CA ASP A 664 -26.31 1.79 -93.30
C ASP A 664 -26.02 0.36 -92.79
N SER A 665 -24.95 -0.28 -93.28
CA SER A 665 -24.57 -1.62 -92.85
C SER A 665 -23.51 -1.57 -91.74
N ALA A 666 -23.69 -2.42 -90.72
CA ALA A 666 -22.80 -2.43 -89.56
C ALA A 666 -21.34 -2.78 -89.97
N PRO A 667 -20.32 -2.14 -89.36
CA PRO A 667 -18.93 -2.40 -89.69
C PRO A 667 -18.56 -3.87 -89.52
N TYR A 668 -17.80 -4.41 -90.47
CA TYR A 668 -17.47 -5.84 -90.56
C TYR A 668 -16.74 -6.39 -89.31
N PHE A 669 -16.07 -5.51 -88.56
CA PHE A 669 -15.34 -5.82 -87.33
C PHE A 669 -16.15 -5.66 -86.03
N SER A 670 -17.42 -5.25 -86.09
CA SER A 670 -18.25 -5.00 -84.90
C SER A 670 -19.02 -6.24 -84.39
N THR A 671 -18.72 -7.43 -84.89
CA THR A 671 -19.35 -8.68 -84.41
C THR A 671 -18.38 -9.53 -83.59
N VAL A 672 -18.71 -9.66 -82.29
CA VAL A 672 -18.05 -10.46 -81.23
C VAL A 672 -16.80 -9.84 -80.57
N PRO A 673 -16.96 -9.20 -79.38
CA PRO A 673 -15.84 -8.98 -78.46
C PRO A 673 -15.44 -10.29 -77.73
N PRO A 674 -14.16 -10.48 -77.36
CA PRO A 674 -13.74 -11.63 -76.57
C PRO A 674 -14.32 -11.57 -75.15
N GLN A 675 -14.78 -12.71 -74.63
CA GLN A 675 -15.34 -12.80 -73.28
C GLN A 675 -14.25 -12.59 -72.21
N ALA A 676 -14.17 -11.36 -71.70
CA ALA A 676 -13.39 -11.07 -70.51
C ALA A 676 -14.04 -11.73 -69.28
N ASN A 677 -13.33 -12.66 -68.65
CA ASN A 677 -13.75 -13.34 -67.41
C ASN A 677 -13.83 -12.35 -66.23
N CYS A 678 -14.93 -11.63 -66.12
CA CYS A 678 -15.25 -10.83 -64.93
C CYS A 678 -16.12 -11.68 -63.99
N LYS A 679 -15.49 -12.38 -63.05
CA LYS A 679 -16.22 -13.06 -61.96
C LYS A 679 -16.85 -11.99 -61.05
N PRO A 680 -18.15 -12.07 -60.73
CA PRO A 680 -18.72 -11.20 -59.71
C PRO A 680 -18.08 -11.50 -58.35
N PHE A 681 -17.51 -10.46 -57.72
CA PHE A 681 -16.90 -10.53 -56.39
C PHE A 681 -17.99 -10.53 -55.31
N LEU A 682 -18.73 -11.65 -55.21
CA LEU A 682 -19.80 -11.82 -54.22
C LEU A 682 -19.89 -13.27 -53.73
N GLN A 683 -18.79 -13.80 -53.18
CA GLN A 683 -18.83 -15.00 -52.34
C GLN A 683 -17.62 -15.10 -51.40
N LEU A 684 -17.69 -14.39 -50.27
CA LEU A 684 -16.84 -14.66 -49.09
C LEU A 684 -17.48 -14.16 -47.78
N VAL A 685 -18.76 -14.48 -47.56
CA VAL A 685 -19.31 -14.55 -46.20
C VAL A 685 -19.23 -15.99 -45.74
N SER A 686 -18.03 -16.39 -45.28
CA SER A 686 -17.83 -17.68 -44.61
C SER A 686 -18.54 -17.66 -43.25
N PRO A 687 -19.20 -18.75 -42.81
CA PRO A 687 -19.99 -18.81 -41.58
C PRO A 687 -19.15 -18.84 -40.28
N PHE A 688 -18.01 -18.16 -40.24
CA PHE A 688 -17.10 -18.06 -39.09
C PHE A 688 -17.22 -16.75 -38.30
N LEU A 689 -17.94 -15.75 -38.81
CA LEU A 689 -18.13 -14.45 -38.15
C LEU A 689 -19.32 -14.38 -37.17
N LEU A 690 -19.80 -15.54 -36.71
CA LEU A 690 -20.76 -15.68 -35.61
C LEU A 690 -20.23 -16.49 -34.41
N ILE A 691 -18.94 -16.87 -34.45
CA ILE A 691 -18.25 -17.58 -33.35
C ILE A 691 -17.12 -16.72 -32.74
N ALA A 692 -16.73 -15.62 -33.38
CA ALA A 692 -15.62 -14.74 -32.97
C ALA A 692 -16.02 -13.55 -32.07
N TYR A 693 -17.26 -13.49 -31.55
CA TYR A 693 -17.67 -12.47 -30.55
C TYR A 693 -17.83 -13.05 -29.12
N VAL A 694 -17.42 -14.31 -28.90
CA VAL A 694 -17.55 -15.02 -27.60
C VAL A 694 -16.16 -15.47 -27.07
N LYS A 695 -15.06 -15.03 -27.67
CA LYS A 695 -13.69 -15.33 -27.23
C LYS A 695 -12.74 -14.13 -27.25
N SER A 696 -13.08 -13.11 -26.45
CA SER A 696 -12.19 -11.98 -26.11
C SER A 696 -12.29 -11.57 -24.64
N ILE A 697 -12.33 -12.54 -23.72
CA ILE A 697 -12.00 -12.33 -22.30
C ILE A 697 -11.01 -13.43 -21.87
N PRO A 698 -9.80 -13.09 -21.41
CA PRO A 698 -8.78 -14.07 -21.02
C PRO A 698 -9.06 -14.72 -19.65
N PRO A 699 -8.42 -15.88 -19.34
CA PRO A 699 -8.76 -16.68 -18.18
C PRO A 699 -7.91 -16.34 -16.94
N SER A 700 -8.59 -15.91 -15.87
CA SER A 700 -8.09 -15.98 -14.50
C SER A 700 -9.24 -16.41 -13.57
N THR A 701 -8.93 -16.97 -12.40
CA THR A 701 -9.86 -17.58 -11.41
C THR A 701 -10.46 -18.95 -11.74
N LYS A 702 -9.60 -19.92 -12.11
CA LYS A 702 -9.75 -21.31 -11.66
C LYS A 702 -8.45 -21.82 -11.06
N GLY A 703 -8.31 -21.65 -9.75
CA GLY A 703 -7.08 -21.96 -9.01
C GLY A 703 -7.10 -21.34 -7.61
N ILE A 704 -8.04 -21.80 -6.78
CA ILE A 704 -8.14 -21.81 -5.30
C ILE A 704 -9.61 -22.14 -5.02
N PHE A 705 -9.88 -23.43 -4.81
CA PHE A 705 -10.96 -24.01 -3.99
C PHE A 705 -10.87 -25.53 -4.14
N ALA A 706 -9.79 -26.07 -3.57
CA ALA A 706 -9.67 -27.45 -3.15
C ALA A 706 -9.23 -27.40 -1.69
N SER A 707 -9.73 -28.33 -0.86
CA SER A 707 -9.54 -28.37 0.61
C SER A 707 -10.45 -27.43 1.43
N ALA A 708 -11.76 -27.65 1.34
CA ALA A 708 -12.72 -27.27 2.38
C ALA A 708 -13.92 -28.24 2.39
N ASP A 709 -13.64 -29.55 2.35
CA ASP A 709 -14.66 -30.60 2.43
C ASP A 709 -14.18 -31.73 3.35
N GLN A 710 -14.15 -31.44 4.65
CA GLN A 710 -14.01 -32.39 5.75
C GLN A 710 -14.58 -31.75 7.03
N PHE A 711 -15.13 -32.58 7.94
CA PHE A 711 -15.89 -32.19 9.14
C PHE A 711 -17.26 -31.55 8.91
N GLY A 712 -18.18 -32.33 8.33
CA GLY A 712 -19.54 -32.29 8.82
C GLY A 712 -19.68 -33.10 10.10
N HIS A 713 -19.88 -32.46 11.27
CA HIS A 713 -20.67 -33.06 12.36
C HIS A 713 -21.11 -32.09 13.45
N ARG A 714 -22.41 -32.20 13.75
CA ARG A 714 -23.06 -32.02 15.05
C ARG A 714 -22.11 -32.25 16.24
N ARG A 715 -21.99 -31.25 17.12
CA ARG A 715 -21.86 -31.34 18.59
C ARG A 715 -21.55 -29.95 19.16
N HIS A 716 -22.53 -29.26 19.73
CA HIS A 716 -22.26 -28.27 20.80
C HIS A 716 -23.47 -28.00 21.72
N ASP A 717 -24.41 -28.97 21.80
CA ASP A 717 -25.65 -28.86 22.58
C ASP A 717 -25.62 -29.72 23.87
N ASN A 718 -24.43 -30.17 24.29
CA ASN A 718 -24.23 -31.08 25.42
C ASN A 718 -23.33 -30.55 26.55
N ASP A 719 -22.56 -29.47 26.34
CA ASP A 719 -21.64 -28.96 27.36
C ASP A 719 -22.33 -28.03 28.38
N HIS A 720 -23.35 -27.27 27.94
CA HIS A 720 -24.20 -26.48 28.85
C HIS A 720 -24.88 -27.30 29.94
N ARG A 721 -25.09 -28.61 29.72
CA ARG A 721 -25.71 -29.52 30.69
C ARG A 721 -24.71 -30.16 31.66
N LYS A 722 -23.41 -30.07 31.40
CA LYS A 722 -22.36 -30.69 32.23
C LYS A 722 -21.76 -29.76 33.28
N PHE A 723 -21.89 -28.45 33.10
CA PHE A 723 -21.45 -27.45 34.09
C PHE A 723 -22.49 -27.18 35.21
N MET A 724 -23.69 -27.78 35.11
CA MET A 724 -24.81 -27.56 36.03
C MET A 724 -24.89 -28.59 37.19
N ILE A 725 -23.78 -29.24 37.54
CA ILE A 725 -23.68 -30.18 38.68
C ILE A 725 -22.50 -29.76 39.55
N GLY A 726 -22.70 -28.74 40.40
CA GLY A 726 -21.65 -28.25 41.30
C GLY A 726 -21.89 -26.90 41.98
N LEU A 727 -22.81 -26.08 41.49
CA LEU A 727 -23.09 -24.75 42.07
C LEU A 727 -24.15 -24.80 43.17
N SER A 728 -23.94 -24.00 44.22
CA SER A 728 -24.88 -23.84 45.33
C SER A 728 -26.15 -23.09 44.91
N SER A 729 -27.21 -23.23 45.70
CA SER A 729 -28.50 -22.60 45.41
C SER A 729 -28.47 -21.06 45.45
N MET A 730 -27.38 -20.45 45.97
CA MET A 730 -27.20 -19.00 46.03
C MET A 730 -26.54 -18.47 44.74
N GLU A 731 -25.51 -19.16 44.24
CA GLU A 731 -24.87 -18.83 42.95
C GLU A 731 -25.86 -18.95 41.78
N MET A 732 -26.80 -19.90 41.85
CA MET A 732 -27.90 -20.06 40.88
C MET A 732 -28.97 -18.95 40.93
N LEU A 733 -28.95 -18.09 41.95
CA LEU A 733 -29.78 -16.89 42.08
C LEU A 733 -28.99 -15.63 41.67
N GLU A 734 -27.70 -15.57 41.98
CA GLU A 734 -26.77 -14.51 41.53
C GLU A 734 -26.66 -14.47 40.01
N LEU A 735 -26.47 -15.63 39.36
CA LEU A 735 -26.46 -15.76 37.90
C LEU A 735 -27.81 -15.37 37.28
N ARG A 736 -28.94 -15.81 37.88
CA ARG A 736 -30.29 -15.38 37.44
C ARG A 736 -30.67 -13.93 37.77
N ARG A 737 -29.81 -13.21 38.48
CA ARG A 737 -29.88 -11.75 38.66
C ARG A 737 -29.05 -11.06 37.57
N LYS A 738 -27.79 -11.49 37.35
CA LYS A 738 -26.93 -10.98 36.27
C LYS A 738 -27.48 -11.25 34.86
N ASP A 739 -28.03 -12.42 34.59
CA ASP A 739 -28.68 -12.73 33.30
C ASP A 739 -29.86 -11.78 33.05
N ARG A 740 -30.58 -11.38 34.11
CA ARG A 740 -31.73 -10.46 34.03
C ARG A 740 -31.30 -9.01 33.82
N GLU A 741 -30.21 -8.60 34.47
CA GLU A 741 -29.55 -7.30 34.24
C GLU A 741 -28.96 -7.21 32.82
N LEU A 742 -28.55 -8.35 32.22
CA LEU A 742 -28.11 -8.43 30.84
C LEU A 742 -29.28 -8.43 29.84
N GLU A 743 -30.39 -9.10 30.16
CA GLU A 743 -31.64 -9.09 29.37
C GLU A 743 -32.29 -7.69 29.32
N GLU A 744 -32.28 -6.92 30.42
CA GLU A 744 -32.82 -5.54 30.44
C GLU A 744 -32.02 -4.59 29.53
N HIS A 745 -30.73 -4.83 29.31
CA HIS A 745 -29.88 -3.98 28.46
C HIS A 745 -29.97 -4.28 26.95
N ILE A 746 -30.57 -5.40 26.55
CA ILE A 746 -30.68 -5.82 25.13
C ILE A 746 -31.98 -5.31 24.47
N MET A 747 -32.94 -4.79 25.25
CA MET A 747 -34.29 -4.41 24.81
C MET A 747 -34.41 -3.11 23.96
N PHE A 748 -33.32 -2.49 23.49
CA PHE A 748 -33.40 -1.23 22.73
C PHE A 748 -32.44 -1.07 21.53
N GLN A 749 -31.87 -2.16 20.98
CA GLN A 749 -31.21 -2.06 19.67
C GLN A 749 -32.23 -2.16 18.51
N PRO A 750 -32.11 -1.32 17.46
CA PRO A 750 -32.88 -1.49 16.23
C PRO A 750 -32.63 -2.89 15.63
N ALA A 751 -33.70 -3.55 15.18
CA ALA A 751 -33.64 -4.92 14.66
C ALA A 751 -32.58 -5.07 13.54
N PRO A 752 -31.91 -6.24 13.40
CA PRO A 752 -30.84 -6.43 12.40
C PRO A 752 -31.21 -6.06 10.96
N CYS A 753 -32.49 -6.21 10.59
CA CYS A 753 -32.99 -5.79 9.28
C CYS A 753 -32.94 -4.27 9.02
N ILE A 754 -32.98 -3.42 10.05
CA ILE A 754 -32.85 -1.96 9.92
C ILE A 754 -31.43 -1.61 9.49
N TRP A 755 -30.43 -2.18 10.16
CA TRP A 755 -29.03 -2.04 9.79
C TRP A 755 -28.73 -2.64 8.41
N ALA A 756 -29.34 -3.79 8.08
CA ALA A 756 -29.23 -4.39 6.75
C ALA A 756 -29.81 -3.50 5.65
N VAL A 757 -30.96 -2.84 5.85
CA VAL A 757 -31.53 -1.88 4.89
C VAL A 757 -30.57 -0.69 4.69
N LEU A 758 -30.05 -0.11 5.76
CA LEU A 758 -29.12 1.03 5.67
C LEU A 758 -27.81 0.69 4.97
N ALA A 759 -27.25 -0.50 5.21
CA ALA A 759 -26.01 -0.94 4.59
C ALA A 759 -26.18 -1.41 3.14
N CYS A 760 -27.27 -2.13 2.83
CA CYS A 760 -27.47 -2.77 1.52
C CYS A 760 -28.18 -1.86 0.49
N CYS A 761 -28.83 -0.76 0.90
CA CYS A 761 -29.62 0.14 0.04
C CYS A 761 -28.98 1.53 -0.15
N ALA A 762 -27.68 1.59 -0.43
CA ALA A 762 -26.95 2.86 -0.58
C ALA A 762 -27.50 3.75 -1.73
N PRO A 763 -27.55 5.09 -1.57
CA PRO A 763 -28.23 6.01 -2.49
C PRO A 763 -27.60 6.16 -3.88
N THR A 764 -26.54 5.42 -4.19
CA THR A 764 -25.87 5.37 -5.50
C THR A 764 -26.13 4.07 -6.28
N ASN A 765 -26.93 3.12 -5.75
CA ASN A 765 -27.22 1.85 -6.41
C ASN A 765 -28.71 1.49 -6.40
N PHE A 766 -29.34 1.49 -7.59
CA PHE A 766 -30.74 1.12 -7.77
C PHE A 766 -30.98 -0.40 -7.95
N HIS A 767 -30.00 -1.26 -7.65
CA HIS A 767 -30.12 -2.70 -7.82
C HIS A 767 -30.09 -3.47 -6.49
N PHE A 768 -31.26 -3.99 -6.12
CA PHE A 768 -31.47 -4.82 -4.94
C PHE A 768 -30.63 -6.11 -4.96
N ARG A 769 -29.75 -6.29 -3.95
CA ARG A 769 -28.91 -7.50 -3.79
C ARG A 769 -29.40 -8.38 -2.65
N PHE A 770 -30.25 -9.36 -2.98
CA PHE A 770 -30.80 -10.35 -2.04
C PHE A 770 -29.74 -11.00 -1.12
N GLY A 771 -28.51 -11.24 -1.60
CA GLY A 771 -27.44 -11.88 -0.81
C GLY A 771 -26.83 -11.03 0.31
N CYS A 772 -27.09 -9.72 0.35
CA CYS A 772 -26.52 -8.81 1.36
C CYS A 772 -27.23 -8.94 2.72
N PHE A 773 -28.55 -9.12 2.71
CA PHE A 773 -29.39 -9.12 3.91
C PHE A 773 -29.14 -10.32 4.86
N PRO A 774 -29.02 -11.58 4.38
CA PRO A 774 -28.76 -12.73 5.26
C PRO A 774 -27.40 -12.64 5.97
N TYR A 775 -26.40 -12.03 5.33
CA TYR A 775 -25.07 -11.83 5.90
C TYR A 775 -25.08 -10.86 7.10
N LEU A 776 -26.04 -9.92 7.12
CA LEU A 776 -26.28 -8.99 8.23
C LEU A 776 -27.40 -9.47 9.17
N GLY A 777 -27.67 -10.79 9.20
CA GLY A 777 -28.64 -11.41 10.12
C GLY A 777 -30.11 -11.16 9.77
N CYS A 778 -30.42 -10.58 8.60
CA CYS A 778 -31.78 -10.31 8.17
C CYS A 778 -32.32 -11.37 7.20
N SER A 779 -33.35 -12.10 7.64
CA SER A 779 -34.03 -13.11 6.81
C SER A 779 -34.70 -12.50 5.58
N THR A 780 -34.41 -13.03 4.40
CA THR A 780 -34.99 -12.57 3.12
C THR A 780 -36.36 -13.17 2.81
N LEU A 781 -36.89 -14.07 3.65
CA LEU A 781 -38.05 -14.92 3.34
C LEU A 781 -39.43 -14.23 3.43
N PHE A 782 -39.52 -12.98 3.88
CA PHE A 782 -40.80 -12.32 4.19
C PHE A 782 -41.03 -10.93 3.54
N TRP A 783 -40.16 -10.50 2.63
CA TRP A 783 -40.31 -9.19 1.97
C TRP A 783 -41.37 -9.22 0.86
N GLN A 784 -42.58 -8.73 1.16
CA GLN A 784 -43.67 -8.57 0.18
C GLN A 784 -43.48 -7.35 -0.75
N SER A 785 -42.56 -6.45 -0.43
CA SER A 785 -42.23 -5.21 -1.15
C SER A 785 -40.72 -4.98 -1.16
N ASP A 786 -40.22 -4.19 -2.12
CA ASP A 786 -38.78 -3.85 -2.23
C ASP A 786 -38.26 -3.08 -0.99
N PRO A 787 -37.31 -3.66 -0.22
CA PRO A 787 -36.73 -3.02 0.98
C PRO A 787 -35.95 -1.74 0.69
N CYS A 788 -35.44 -1.55 -0.53
CA CYS A 788 -34.67 -0.37 -0.91
C CYS A 788 -35.53 0.80 -1.40
N GLN A 789 -36.86 0.74 -1.24
CA GLN A 789 -37.72 1.91 -1.47
C GLN A 789 -37.37 3.05 -0.52
N PHE A 790 -37.35 4.28 -1.06
CA PHE A 790 -36.97 5.49 -0.34
C PHE A 790 -37.68 5.68 1.01
N ARG A 791 -38.99 5.35 1.11
CA ARG A 791 -39.72 5.39 2.39
C ARG A 791 -39.15 4.43 3.43
N THR A 792 -38.87 3.19 3.05
CA THR A 792 -38.34 2.15 3.94
C THR A 792 -36.94 2.51 4.44
N VAL A 793 -36.07 2.99 3.54
CA VAL A 793 -34.71 3.45 3.88
C VAL A 793 -34.73 4.66 4.81
N MET A 794 -35.59 5.66 4.53
CA MET A 794 -35.75 6.83 5.41
C MET A 794 -36.31 6.46 6.78
N GLN A 795 -37.24 5.51 6.87
CA GLN A 795 -37.79 5.05 8.14
C GLN A 795 -36.75 4.26 8.97
N ALA A 796 -35.97 3.40 8.32
CA ALA A 796 -34.82 2.73 8.94
C ALA A 796 -33.75 3.72 9.44
N ALA A 797 -33.52 4.81 8.70
CA ALA A 797 -32.57 5.86 9.09
C ALA A 797 -33.05 6.66 10.31
N GLU A 798 -34.34 7.00 10.37
CA GLU A 798 -34.92 7.70 11.53
C GLU A 798 -34.87 6.83 12.80
N GLU A 799 -35.13 5.52 12.68
CA GLU A 799 -35.08 4.57 13.80
C GLU A 799 -33.65 4.35 14.34
N ALA A 800 -32.66 4.24 13.43
CA ALA A 800 -31.24 4.23 13.81
C ALA A 800 -30.77 5.58 14.41
N ALA A 801 -31.28 6.71 13.92
CA ALA A 801 -30.96 8.03 14.49
C ALA A 801 -31.57 8.22 15.89
N GLN A 802 -32.77 7.68 16.14
CA GLN A 802 -33.40 7.69 17.46
C GLN A 802 -32.60 6.87 18.49
N PHE A 803 -32.03 5.73 18.09
CA PHE A 803 -31.12 4.95 18.93
C PHE A 803 -29.91 5.78 19.38
N TYR A 804 -29.18 6.41 18.45
CA TYR A 804 -27.99 7.22 18.83
C TYR A 804 -28.33 8.46 19.66
N ARG A 805 -29.47 9.13 19.42
CA ARG A 805 -29.91 10.28 20.25
C ARG A 805 -30.13 9.95 21.73
N GLN A 806 -30.29 8.68 22.10
CA GLN A 806 -30.43 8.28 23.50
C GLN A 806 -29.10 8.35 24.28
N PHE A 807 -27.95 8.27 23.60
CA PHE A 807 -26.62 8.28 24.22
C PHE A 807 -25.99 9.68 24.34
N ASP A 808 -26.54 10.71 23.68
CA ASP A 808 -26.00 12.08 23.67
C ASP A 808 -26.37 12.93 24.91
N LYS A 809 -27.20 12.42 25.84
CA LYS A 809 -27.58 13.15 27.06
C LYS A 809 -26.60 12.89 28.21
N LYS A 810 -25.63 13.80 28.39
CA LYS A 810 -24.78 13.83 29.61
C LYS A 810 -25.64 13.91 30.90
N PRO A 811 -25.28 13.18 31.96
CA PRO A 811 -25.96 13.28 33.26
C PRO A 811 -25.53 14.55 33.99
N ASN A 812 -26.49 15.35 34.45
CA ASN A 812 -26.26 16.50 35.33
C ASN A 812 -27.34 16.56 36.42
N ALA A 813 -26.90 16.46 37.68
CA ALA A 813 -27.65 16.66 38.93
C ALA A 813 -28.81 15.67 39.26
N PRO A 814 -29.04 15.37 40.55
CA PRO A 814 -29.98 14.32 40.97
C PRO A 814 -31.46 14.79 40.95
N PRO A 815 -32.42 13.87 40.72
CA PRO A 815 -33.83 14.23 40.64
C PRO A 815 -34.46 14.39 42.04
N SER A 816 -34.99 15.57 42.32
CA SER A 816 -35.99 15.77 43.36
C SER A 816 -37.35 15.23 42.89
N THR A 817 -37.84 14.17 43.54
CA THR A 817 -39.29 13.94 43.69
C THR A 817 -39.94 15.17 44.36
N PRO A 818 -41.23 15.52 44.13
CA PRO A 818 -42.32 14.52 44.14
C PRO A 818 -43.64 14.82 43.38
N THR A 819 -44.56 13.86 43.54
CA THR A 819 -46.05 13.97 43.54
C THR A 819 -46.83 14.14 42.24
N ALA A 820 -47.90 13.36 42.15
CA ALA A 820 -48.90 13.36 41.10
C ALA A 820 -49.75 14.65 41.02
N VAL A 821 -50.19 14.98 39.80
CA VAL A 821 -51.26 15.95 39.57
C VAL A 821 -52.61 15.32 39.90
N THR A 822 -53.26 15.79 40.96
CA THR A 822 -54.71 15.70 41.11
C THR A 822 -55.26 17.12 41.20
N THR A 823 -56.23 17.42 40.34
CA THR A 823 -56.98 18.68 40.27
C THR A 823 -57.70 19.01 41.58
N VAL A 824 -57.80 20.31 41.94
CA VAL A 824 -59.09 21.03 42.19
C VAL A 824 -58.86 22.49 42.69
N ALA A 825 -59.58 23.41 42.02
CA ALA A 825 -60.16 24.70 42.45
C ALA A 825 -59.53 25.62 43.55
N THR A 826 -59.14 26.82 43.11
CA THR A 826 -59.52 28.18 43.61
C THR A 826 -59.95 28.42 45.08
N ALA A 827 -59.21 29.31 45.77
CA ALA A 827 -59.69 30.44 46.61
C ALA A 827 -58.48 31.30 47.08
N THR A 828 -58.27 32.56 46.66
CA THR A 828 -58.75 33.82 47.29
C THR A 828 -58.66 33.88 48.84
N ASN A 829 -57.64 34.54 49.41
CA ASN A 829 -57.70 35.95 49.89
C ASN A 829 -56.30 36.48 50.37
N PRO A 830 -56.09 37.82 50.55
CA PRO A 830 -54.74 38.42 50.72
C PRO A 830 -54.49 39.14 52.08
N GLN A 831 -53.41 39.94 52.12
CA GLN A 831 -52.87 40.81 53.20
C GLN A 831 -52.01 40.05 54.24
N ILE A 832 -50.97 40.60 54.91
CA ILE A 832 -50.43 41.97 55.14
C ILE A 832 -48.88 41.89 55.00
N GLY A 833 -48.04 42.89 54.67
CA GLY A 833 -48.20 44.32 54.32
C GLY A 833 -46.97 45.16 54.77
N ASP A 834 -46.65 46.23 54.03
CA ASP A 834 -45.55 47.23 54.25
C ASP A 834 -44.08 46.70 54.28
N SER A 835 -43.02 47.47 53.94
CA SER A 835 -42.88 48.92 53.78
C SER A 835 -42.06 49.37 52.55
N THR A 836 -42.48 50.52 52.03
CA THR A 836 -41.91 51.45 51.03
C THR A 836 -40.40 51.75 51.03
N THR A 837 -39.79 51.84 49.84
CA THR A 837 -39.09 53.03 49.25
C THR A 837 -38.58 52.66 47.84
N SER A 838 -39.13 53.12 46.70
CA SER A 838 -38.99 54.44 46.05
C SER A 838 -37.55 55.02 46.08
N THR A 839 -36.89 55.42 44.97
CA THR A 839 -37.46 56.01 43.73
C THR A 839 -36.49 55.95 42.52
N SER A 840 -37.05 55.97 41.29
CA SER A 840 -36.53 56.60 40.04
C SER A 840 -35.14 56.24 39.45
N ALA A 841 -35.14 55.42 38.39
CA ALA A 841 -35.00 55.75 36.94
C ALA A 841 -34.51 57.18 36.50
N PRO A 842 -34.13 57.46 35.21
CA PRO A 842 -34.29 56.63 34.00
C PRO A 842 -33.13 56.58 32.96
N ALA A 843 -33.44 55.86 31.88
CA ALA A 843 -32.68 55.43 30.70
C ALA A 843 -32.14 56.48 29.68
N SER A 844 -31.33 55.95 28.74
CA SER A 844 -31.22 56.31 27.29
C SER A 844 -30.52 57.64 26.91
N THR A 845 -29.84 57.81 25.77
CA THR A 845 -29.90 57.10 24.45
C THR A 845 -28.58 57.27 23.63
N SER A 846 -28.37 56.42 22.60
CA SER A 846 -27.66 56.61 21.29
C SER A 846 -26.68 57.79 21.05
N THR A 847 -25.62 57.71 20.21
CA THR A 847 -25.62 57.26 18.79
C THR A 847 -24.17 57.10 18.24
N SER A 848 -24.02 56.61 16.99
CA SER A 848 -22.80 56.49 16.15
C SER A 848 -22.06 57.84 15.88
N THR A 849 -20.87 57.97 15.25
CA THR A 849 -20.36 57.28 14.02
C THR A 849 -18.83 57.48 13.79
N SER A 850 -18.29 56.75 12.80
CA SER A 850 -16.92 56.51 12.30
C SER A 850 -15.93 57.65 11.90
N THR A 851 -14.63 57.28 11.83
CA THR A 851 -13.53 57.74 10.91
C THR A 851 -13.00 59.20 11.01
N SER A 852 -11.72 59.56 10.73
CA SER A 852 -10.48 58.85 10.31
C SER A 852 -9.19 59.71 10.45
N THR A 853 -8.01 59.06 10.42
CA THR A 853 -6.67 59.54 9.92
C THR A 853 -5.99 60.83 10.45
N SER A 854 -4.74 60.68 10.97
CA SER A 854 -3.54 61.42 10.47
C SER A 854 -2.23 60.99 11.16
N THR A 855 -1.11 61.01 10.40
CA THR A 855 0.30 60.84 10.84
C THR A 855 0.96 62.21 11.06
N PRO A 856 2.07 62.35 11.84
CA PRO A 856 3.38 62.44 11.17
C PRO A 856 4.64 61.95 11.95
N THR A 857 5.59 61.40 11.18
CA THR A 857 7.05 61.66 11.07
C THR A 857 7.94 62.12 12.26
N ALA A 858 9.16 61.52 12.30
CA ALA A 858 10.50 62.12 12.55
C ALA A 858 11.28 61.73 13.84
N THR A 859 12.52 61.26 13.62
CA THR A 859 13.63 61.06 14.58
C THR A 859 14.35 62.37 14.96
N PRO A 860 15.15 62.38 16.04
CA PRO A 860 16.60 62.45 15.83
C PRO A 860 17.45 61.51 16.74
N ALA A 861 18.75 61.44 16.46
CA ALA A 861 19.72 60.51 17.08
C ALA A 861 20.54 61.13 18.24
N LEU A 862 21.21 60.28 19.02
CA LEU A 862 22.51 60.56 19.66
C LEU A 862 23.31 59.25 19.87
N ALA A 863 24.61 59.35 20.20
CA ALA A 863 25.63 58.33 19.87
C ALA A 863 26.38 57.67 21.07
N GLY A 864 27.22 56.67 20.75
CA GLY A 864 28.18 55.97 21.63
C GLY A 864 28.30 54.48 21.26
N GLU A 865 29.09 54.08 20.26
CA GLU A 865 30.55 53.81 20.25
C GLU A 865 30.97 52.39 20.74
N MET A 866 31.56 51.63 19.80
CA MET A 866 32.56 50.53 19.93
C MET A 866 32.19 49.31 20.81
N ASP A 867 32.52 48.06 20.44
CA ASP A 867 33.76 47.63 19.79
C ASP A 867 33.60 46.42 18.84
N THR A 868 34.60 46.19 18.00
CA THR A 868 34.64 45.11 16.99
C THR A 868 35.45 43.90 17.44
N THR A 869 35.05 42.67 17.06
CA THR A 869 35.92 41.70 16.35
C THR A 869 35.21 40.39 15.98
N THR A 870 35.14 40.09 14.69
CA THR A 870 35.28 38.72 14.16
C THR A 870 36.75 38.52 13.72
N PRO A 871 37.16 37.27 13.51
CA PRO A 871 37.69 36.99 12.16
C PRO A 871 37.15 35.69 11.57
N SER A 872 36.99 35.71 10.24
CA SER A 872 36.76 34.51 9.42
C SER A 872 38.06 33.97 8.86
N MET A 873 38.12 32.65 8.64
CA MET A 873 38.42 32.07 7.32
C MET A 873 37.50 30.87 7.11
#